data_AF-A0A8J9ZBU4-F1
#
_entry.id   AF-A0A8J9ZBU4-F1
#
_cell.length_a   1.000
_cell.length_b   1.000
_cell.length_c   1.000
_cell.angle_alpha   90.00
_cell.angle_beta   90.00
_cell.angle_gamma   90.00
#
_symmetry.space_group_name_H-M   'P 1'
#
loop_
_entity.id
_entity.type
_entity.pdbx_description
1 polymer ?
#
loop_
_entity_poly.entity_id
_entity_poly.type
_entity_poly.pdbx_seq_one_letter_code
_entity_poly.pdbx_strand_id
1 'polypeptide(L)'
;MMIGNAAMIKRAAWRSILHLQRTTARAAVTLSQHGSPSQQTSQKVSKYPSGQRSQQLLRQVSQQPLQQVSQQPQVFSSLPWVDFAAPDPAKMAGNPRKITFLCDSFNGLSQRLYLELTSRGHHVTVHEDARGEEMTRAVEADRPDLVLCPFQTRRVPAGLYNNPARPVLIVHPGIPGDRGPSSIDWALKGGATEWGVTVLQADDEMDAGDIWATCKFPVNRKAAKSSLYSKEVTQAAVLSVLKAIDAWDQGVPPTPLDYGHPEVCGDLKRKLTAADRQVDWAQAAEDVARAVRACDSQPGALGGLRVAVQGQLQEREFVLFGACVEGDPDMVRGLKKEQAYDVIPGDVVGRRNGAVLVACGEDSAVWISHLKASPKKTSLKLPATSVLPSGDVTPLPITPCGPLPYGARPKTFQDVWTTRQDGVCFVHFDFYNGAMSTDQCKRLEHILWGVERDPGCSMVVLMGGYNFFSNGIHLNVIENSECAATESWANITAIDDVVKAIFRMRSKVTVAALQGNAGAGGVMMALAADQVWSHAGVVLNPHYRKMALFGSEYWTYSLPRRVGSPAAEELTNGLQPLLATEARDKGMIDDVIGHNAEELNAQIPLKCERLKANSREILREKQSETTSLWSTLEEHRHAELARMRKCFHDQEYHTRRRKFVYH
;
A
#
# COMPACT_ATOMS: atom_id res chain seq x y z
N MET A 1 40.70 61.67 -13.67
CA MET A 1 39.97 61.05 -12.56
C MET A 1 38.72 60.37 -13.11
N MET A 2 38.29 59.17 -12.71
CA MET A 2 38.99 57.90 -12.45
C MET A 2 38.00 56.80 -12.93
N ILE A 3 38.37 55.88 -13.83
CA ILE A 3 38.79 54.47 -13.55
C ILE A 3 37.70 53.70 -12.75
N GLY A 4 37.23 52.49 -13.07
CA GLY A 4 37.53 51.42 -14.07
C GLY A 4 36.69 50.17 -13.66
N ASN A 5 36.62 48.99 -14.30
CA ASN A 5 37.14 48.32 -15.52
C ASN A 5 36.05 47.27 -15.93
N ALA A 6 35.82 46.80 -17.17
CA ALA A 6 36.67 46.29 -18.26
C ALA A 6 37.24 44.86 -18.07
N ALA A 7 36.56 43.85 -18.68
CA ALA A 7 37.10 42.63 -19.33
C ALA A 7 35.91 41.66 -19.63
N MET A 8 35.50 41.33 -20.86
CA MET A 8 36.14 40.65 -22.02
C MET A 8 36.24 39.11 -21.95
N ILE A 9 35.47 38.46 -22.85
CA ILE A 9 35.92 37.39 -23.80
C ILE A 9 36.48 36.09 -23.16
N LYS A 10 35.84 34.92 -23.33
CA LYS A 10 35.92 34.13 -24.59
C LYS A 10 34.87 33.00 -24.68
N ARG A 11 34.35 32.77 -25.90
CA ARG A 11 33.73 31.50 -26.31
C ARG A 11 34.83 30.56 -26.82
N ALA A 12 35.09 29.43 -26.16
CA ALA A 12 35.77 28.23 -26.70
C ALA A 12 35.73 27.08 -25.67
N ALA A 13 35.55 25.84 -26.12
CA ALA A 13 35.15 24.65 -25.32
C ALA A 13 33.73 24.81 -24.71
N TRP A 14 32.73 23.94 -24.94
CA TRP A 14 32.76 22.50 -25.25
C TRP A 14 31.96 22.17 -26.54
N ARG A 15 32.65 22.09 -27.69
CA ARG A 15 32.12 21.51 -28.94
C ARG A 15 33.13 20.55 -29.58
N SER A 16 33.65 19.62 -28.79
CA SER A 16 34.46 18.48 -29.25
C SER A 16 34.55 17.44 -28.13
N ILE A 17 33.67 16.43 -28.20
CA ILE A 17 33.78 15.02 -27.73
C ILE A 17 32.37 14.43 -27.98
N LEU A 18 32.03 14.28 -29.27
CA LEU A 18 30.85 13.56 -29.77
C LEU A 18 31.09 13.14 -31.24
N HIS A 19 32.29 12.63 -31.49
CA HIS A 19 32.71 11.99 -32.75
C HIS A 19 33.85 11.02 -32.43
N LEU A 20 33.68 9.74 -32.82
CA LEU A 20 34.26 8.52 -32.22
C LEU A 20 33.42 8.10 -30.99
N GLN A 21 32.63 7.02 -31.00
CA GLN A 21 32.72 5.78 -31.77
C GLN A 21 31.38 5.38 -32.43
N ARG A 22 31.38 5.22 -33.76
CA ARG A 22 30.40 4.42 -34.52
C ARG A 22 31.11 3.81 -35.73
N THR A 23 31.71 2.64 -35.57
CA THR A 23 32.08 1.70 -36.65
C THR A 23 32.64 0.40 -36.06
N THR A 24 32.47 -0.70 -36.80
CA THR A 24 32.72 -2.11 -36.39
C THR A 24 31.75 -2.64 -35.32
N ALA A 25 31.06 -3.77 -35.50
CA ALA A 25 30.98 -4.66 -36.66
C ALA A 25 29.54 -5.16 -36.91
N ARG A 26 29.18 -5.31 -38.19
CA ARG A 26 27.92 -5.94 -38.62
C ARG A 26 28.22 -6.91 -39.77
N ALA A 27 28.38 -8.19 -39.40
CA ALA A 27 28.34 -9.38 -40.24
C ALA A 27 27.97 -10.53 -39.29
N ALA A 28 27.11 -11.49 -39.60
CA ALA A 28 26.74 -11.99 -40.93
C ALA A 28 25.23 -11.93 -41.25
N VAL A 29 24.92 -12.29 -42.50
CA VAL A 29 23.59 -12.29 -43.12
C VAL A 29 22.98 -13.69 -43.09
N THR A 30 21.70 -13.72 -42.69
CA THR A 30 20.57 -14.53 -43.19
C THR A 30 20.83 -15.82 -44.00
N LEU A 31 20.17 -16.91 -43.57
CA LEU A 31 19.38 -17.93 -44.31
C LEU A 31 19.18 -19.13 -43.36
N SER A 32 18.06 -19.87 -43.31
CA SER A 32 16.97 -20.06 -44.29
C SER A 32 15.62 -20.36 -43.61
N GLN A 33 14.51 -20.13 -44.32
CA GLN A 33 13.21 -20.74 -44.01
C GLN A 33 13.08 -22.13 -44.67
N HIS A 34 12.27 -23.00 -44.05
CA HIS A 34 11.61 -24.25 -44.48
C HIS A 34 11.73 -25.23 -43.30
N GLY A 35 10.72 -26.00 -42.89
CA GLY A 35 9.36 -26.24 -43.38
C GLY A 35 8.85 -27.48 -42.62
N SER A 36 7.55 -27.59 -42.35
CA SER A 36 6.98 -28.73 -41.62
C SER A 36 7.24 -30.07 -42.35
N PRO A 37 7.23 -31.21 -41.64
CA PRO A 37 5.95 -31.90 -41.48
C PRO A 37 5.72 -32.59 -40.12
N SER A 38 4.51 -33.13 -39.99
CA SER A 38 3.92 -33.82 -38.84
C SER A 38 3.93 -35.35 -39.01
N GLN A 39 3.38 -36.04 -37.99
CA GLN A 39 2.91 -37.45 -37.98
C GLN A 39 4.00 -38.54 -37.83
N GLN A 40 3.94 -39.35 -36.76
CA GLN A 40 3.44 -40.76 -36.72
C GLN A 40 4.44 -41.77 -37.37
N THR A 41 4.71 -42.99 -36.86
CA THR A 41 3.91 -43.86 -35.97
C THR A 41 4.75 -44.97 -35.28
N SER A 42 4.29 -45.43 -34.11
CA SER A 42 4.26 -46.84 -33.62
C SER A 42 5.50 -47.79 -33.59
N GLN A 43 5.76 -48.31 -32.38
CA GLN A 43 5.89 -49.77 -32.04
C GLN A 43 7.00 -50.64 -32.68
N LYS A 44 7.95 -51.17 -31.87
CA LYS A 44 7.85 -52.47 -31.13
C LYS A 44 9.19 -52.90 -30.47
N VAL A 45 9.11 -53.24 -29.17
CA VAL A 45 9.51 -54.52 -28.54
C VAL A 45 10.85 -55.18 -28.93
N SER A 46 11.81 -55.29 -27.98
CA SER A 46 12.24 -56.57 -27.36
C SER A 46 13.58 -56.51 -26.59
N LYS A 47 13.52 -56.88 -25.30
CA LYS A 47 14.49 -57.65 -24.48
C LYS A 47 16.01 -57.38 -24.53
N TYR A 48 16.54 -57.13 -23.33
CA TYR A 48 17.94 -57.28 -22.90
C TYR A 48 18.60 -58.62 -23.26
N PRO A 49 19.95 -58.67 -23.23
CA PRO A 49 20.57 -59.50 -22.19
C PRO A 49 21.68 -58.82 -21.36
N SER A 50 21.68 -59.15 -20.07
CA SER A 50 22.79 -59.25 -19.10
C SER A 50 24.19 -58.64 -19.38
N GLY A 51 24.66 -57.83 -18.42
CA GLY A 51 25.67 -58.34 -17.46
C GLY A 51 27.16 -58.02 -17.70
N GLN A 52 27.75 -57.31 -16.72
CA GLN A 52 29.18 -57.28 -16.33
C GLN A 52 30.24 -56.74 -17.32
N ARG A 53 30.50 -55.44 -17.18
CA ARG A 53 31.84 -54.78 -17.15
C ARG A 53 31.62 -53.33 -16.70
N SER A 54 31.39 -53.06 -15.42
CA SER A 54 32.40 -53.03 -14.34
C SER A 54 33.56 -52.07 -14.59
N GLN A 55 33.46 -50.89 -13.97
CA GLN A 55 34.58 -50.15 -13.36
C GLN A 55 35.78 -49.75 -14.25
N GLN A 56 35.60 -48.84 -15.23
CA GLN A 56 36.75 -48.05 -15.74
C GLN A 56 36.36 -46.78 -16.55
N LEU A 57 35.51 -45.88 -16.02
CA LEU A 57 35.28 -44.57 -16.66
C LEU A 57 34.68 -43.47 -15.75
N LEU A 58 34.97 -43.51 -14.44
CA LEU A 58 34.59 -42.46 -13.47
C LEU A 58 35.76 -42.17 -12.51
N ARG A 59 36.84 -41.56 -13.03
CA ARG A 59 37.98 -41.06 -12.22
C ARG A 59 38.94 -40.16 -13.01
N GLN A 60 38.46 -39.10 -13.67
CA GLN A 60 39.37 -38.08 -14.23
C GLN A 60 38.74 -36.70 -14.56
N VAL A 61 37.92 -36.13 -13.66
CA VAL A 61 37.73 -34.65 -13.58
C VAL A 61 37.62 -34.25 -12.10
N SER A 62 38.75 -34.15 -11.42
CA SER A 62 38.84 -33.49 -10.10
C SER A 62 40.26 -33.02 -9.85
N GLN A 63 40.52 -31.77 -10.24
CA GLN A 63 41.64 -30.90 -9.84
C GLN A 63 41.47 -29.57 -10.57
N GLN A 64 40.54 -28.74 -10.10
CA GLN A 64 40.66 -27.29 -10.29
C GLN A 64 41.47 -26.74 -9.12
N PRO A 65 42.38 -25.76 -9.34
CA PRO A 65 43.16 -25.19 -8.26
C PRO A 65 42.23 -24.47 -7.28
N LEU A 66 42.47 -24.68 -5.99
CA LEU A 66 41.82 -23.93 -4.91
C LEU A 66 42.09 -22.43 -5.14
N GLN A 67 41.09 -21.70 -5.63
CA GLN A 67 41.10 -20.25 -5.53
C GLN A 67 41.18 -19.93 -4.05
N GLN A 68 42.25 -19.23 -3.65
CA GLN A 68 42.31 -18.61 -2.33
C GLN A 68 41.11 -17.66 -2.25
N VAL A 69 40.11 -18.06 -1.48
CA VAL A 69 39.06 -17.14 -1.04
C VAL A 69 39.79 -16.06 -0.27
N SER A 70 39.96 -14.90 -0.90
CA SER A 70 40.42 -13.70 -0.24
C SER A 70 39.47 -13.45 0.92
N GLN A 71 39.88 -13.80 2.13
CA GLN A 71 39.21 -13.38 3.35
C GLN A 71 39.38 -11.86 3.42
N GLN A 72 38.48 -11.13 2.75
CA GLN A 72 38.17 -9.78 3.16
C GLN A 72 37.85 -9.88 4.65
N PRO A 73 38.49 -9.08 5.51
CA PRO A 73 38.12 -9.07 6.92
C PRO A 73 36.62 -8.81 6.99
N GLN A 74 35.90 -9.64 7.75
CA GLN A 74 34.52 -9.30 8.10
C GLN A 74 34.60 -8.02 8.93
N VAL A 75 34.39 -6.88 8.26
CA VAL A 75 34.19 -5.60 8.91
C VAL A 75 32.83 -5.72 9.59
N PHE A 76 32.86 -6.13 10.86
CA PHE A 76 31.68 -6.07 11.71
C PHE A 76 31.27 -4.60 11.78
N SER A 77 30.11 -4.29 11.19
CA SER A 77 29.57 -2.93 11.25
C SER A 77 29.42 -2.50 12.71
N SER A 78 29.90 -1.31 13.04
CA SER A 78 29.61 -0.68 14.33
C SER A 78 28.20 -0.07 14.38
N LEU A 79 27.48 0.02 13.25
CA LEU A 79 26.08 0.44 13.27
C LEU A 79 25.16 -0.70 13.73
N PRO A 80 24.12 -0.40 14.54
CA PRO A 80 23.19 -1.40 15.07
C PRO A 80 22.16 -1.82 14.01
N TRP A 81 22.63 -2.55 12.99
CA TRP A 81 21.79 -3.09 11.93
C TRP A 81 20.80 -4.15 12.43
N VAL A 82 19.63 -4.17 11.78
CA VAL A 82 18.59 -5.19 11.90
C VAL A 82 18.21 -5.65 10.50
N ASP A 83 18.23 -6.96 10.28
CA ASP A 83 17.78 -7.57 9.04
C ASP A 83 16.30 -7.22 8.78
N PHE A 84 15.96 -6.92 7.53
CA PHE A 84 14.57 -6.70 7.10
C PHE A 84 13.83 -8.03 6.96
N ALA A 85 13.62 -8.65 8.12
CA ALA A 85 12.95 -9.92 8.29
C ALA A 85 11.58 -9.72 8.96
N ALA A 86 10.98 -10.80 9.42
CA ALA A 86 9.81 -10.73 10.27
C ALA A 86 10.19 -10.48 11.75
N PRO A 87 9.43 -9.67 12.51
CA PRO A 87 9.49 -9.77 13.96
C PRO A 87 8.95 -11.15 14.37
N ASP A 88 9.65 -11.84 15.27
CA ASP A 88 9.13 -13.08 15.86
C ASP A 88 7.86 -12.77 16.67
N PRO A 89 6.68 -13.28 16.29
CA PRO A 89 5.44 -13.00 16.99
C PRO A 89 5.33 -13.75 18.33
N ALA A 90 6.16 -14.77 18.58
CA ALA A 90 6.19 -15.51 19.84
C ALA A 90 7.17 -14.92 20.87
N LYS A 91 8.07 -14.01 20.44
CA LYS A 91 9.05 -13.37 21.34
C LYS A 91 8.36 -12.35 22.25
N MET A 92 8.11 -12.76 23.49
CA MET A 92 7.72 -11.87 24.61
C MET A 92 8.87 -10.93 25.02
N ALA A 93 8.53 -9.80 25.65
CA ALA A 93 9.52 -8.93 26.29
C ALA A 93 10.18 -9.64 27.49
N GLY A 94 11.51 -9.54 27.61
CA GLY A 94 12.23 -10.03 28.79
C GLY A 94 11.95 -9.19 30.04
N ASN A 95 11.60 -7.92 29.87
CA ASN A 95 11.21 -7.00 30.93
C ASN A 95 10.06 -6.10 30.45
N PRO A 96 8.83 -6.22 31.00
CA PRO A 96 7.73 -5.32 30.70
C PRO A 96 8.10 -3.85 30.97
N ARG A 97 7.85 -2.97 29.99
CA ARG A 97 8.18 -1.53 30.06
C ARG A 97 6.94 -0.66 29.97
N LYS A 98 6.93 0.47 30.65
CA LYS A 98 6.00 1.58 30.44
C LYS A 98 6.54 2.50 29.36
N ILE A 99 5.79 2.64 28.27
CA ILE A 99 6.22 3.38 27.09
C ILE A 99 5.17 4.44 26.79
N THR A 100 5.58 5.71 26.74
CA THR A 100 4.69 6.80 26.31
C THR A 100 4.95 7.13 24.84
N PHE A 101 3.91 7.08 24.02
CA PHE A 101 3.93 7.55 22.64
C PHE A 101 3.60 9.03 22.57
N LEU A 102 4.48 9.82 21.95
CA LEU A 102 4.19 11.18 21.49
C LEU A 102 4.07 11.16 19.96
N CYS A 103 2.88 11.43 19.43
CA CYS A 103 2.66 11.43 17.98
C CYS A 103 1.69 12.53 17.53
N ASP A 104 1.84 13.00 16.29
CA ASP A 104 0.89 13.94 15.68
C ASP A 104 -0.49 13.29 15.46
N SER A 105 -0.52 11.97 15.26
CA SER A 105 -1.73 11.16 15.21
C SER A 105 -1.42 9.67 15.40
N PHE A 106 -2.40 8.91 15.89
CA PHE A 106 -2.36 7.46 16.04
C PHE A 106 -2.61 6.77 14.69
N ASN A 107 -1.70 7.02 13.76
CA ASN A 107 -1.73 6.54 12.37
C ASN A 107 -1.40 5.04 12.26
N GLY A 108 -1.32 4.51 11.03
CA GLY A 108 -1.06 3.08 10.80
C GLY A 108 0.27 2.56 11.38
N LEU A 109 1.33 3.38 11.39
CA LEU A 109 2.61 3.03 12.02
C LEU A 109 2.46 3.03 13.55
N SER A 110 1.89 4.09 14.12
CA SER A 110 1.65 4.17 15.57
C SER A 110 0.77 3.02 16.07
N GLN A 111 -0.28 2.64 15.33
CA GLN A 111 -1.14 1.50 15.65
C GLN A 111 -0.38 0.17 15.57
N ARG A 112 0.42 -0.05 14.53
CA ARG A 112 1.22 -1.28 14.40
C ARG A 112 2.23 -1.41 15.54
N LEU A 113 2.98 -0.35 15.84
CA LEU A 113 3.93 -0.32 16.95
C LEU A 113 3.26 -0.51 18.32
N TYR A 114 2.11 0.13 18.55
CA TYR A 114 1.33 -0.06 19.77
C TYR A 114 0.99 -1.54 19.98
N LEU A 115 0.43 -2.21 18.96
CA LEU A 115 0.02 -3.61 19.06
C LEU A 115 1.22 -4.58 19.17
N GLU A 116 2.30 -4.34 18.45
CA GLU A 116 3.53 -5.15 18.55
C GLU A 116 4.20 -5.01 19.93
N LEU A 117 4.07 -3.88 20.60
CA LEU A 117 4.61 -3.68 21.95
C LEU A 117 3.67 -4.24 23.04
N THR A 118 2.36 -4.02 22.94
CA THR A 118 1.39 -4.54 23.93
C THR A 118 1.26 -6.06 23.89
N SER A 119 1.28 -6.68 22.69
CA SER A 119 1.30 -8.15 22.55
C SER A 119 2.53 -8.80 23.18
N ARG A 120 3.64 -8.06 23.33
CA ARG A 120 4.87 -8.51 24.01
C ARG A 120 4.89 -8.20 25.51
N GLY A 121 3.81 -7.63 26.05
CA GLY A 121 3.64 -7.34 27.47
C GLY A 121 4.09 -5.94 27.91
N HIS A 122 4.49 -5.05 27.00
CA HIS A 122 4.74 -3.65 27.35
C HIS A 122 3.42 -2.90 27.60
N HIS A 123 3.44 -1.93 28.50
CA HIS A 123 2.32 -1.03 28.74
C HIS A 123 2.53 0.26 27.95
N VAL A 124 1.63 0.57 27.00
CA VAL A 124 1.79 1.71 26.10
C VAL A 124 0.68 2.74 26.32
N THR A 125 1.05 3.96 26.69
CA THR A 125 0.14 5.12 26.74
C THR A 125 0.35 5.97 25.49
N VAL A 126 -0.71 6.51 24.88
CA VAL A 126 -0.63 7.29 23.65
C VAL A 126 -1.18 8.70 23.86
N HIS A 127 -0.36 9.71 23.54
CA HIS A 127 -0.81 11.11 23.43
C HIS A 127 -0.71 11.58 21.98
N GLU A 128 -1.85 11.98 21.43
CA GLU A 128 -1.99 12.53 20.08
C GLU A 128 -2.01 14.07 20.11
N ASP A 129 -1.42 14.70 19.09
CA ASP A 129 -1.41 16.16 18.85
C ASP A 129 -0.86 17.05 19.99
N ALA A 130 -0.27 16.48 21.05
CA ALA A 130 0.30 17.22 22.18
C ALA A 130 1.40 18.21 21.77
N ARG A 131 1.56 19.34 22.49
CA ARG A 131 2.51 20.42 22.13
C ARG A 131 3.26 21.03 23.32
N GLY A 132 4.57 21.17 23.19
CA GLY A 132 5.40 21.93 24.15
C GLY A 132 5.21 21.43 25.58
N GLU A 133 4.82 22.30 26.51
CA GLU A 133 4.55 21.97 27.90
C GLU A 133 3.47 20.88 28.11
N GLU A 134 2.58 20.67 27.13
CA GLU A 134 1.62 19.56 27.18
C GLU A 134 2.31 18.20 26.99
N MET A 135 3.31 18.10 26.10
CA MET A 135 4.15 16.90 25.98
C MET A 135 4.87 16.62 27.30
N THR A 136 5.42 17.68 27.92
CA THR A 136 6.12 17.55 29.22
C THR A 136 5.16 17.08 30.31
N ARG A 137 3.99 17.71 30.45
CA ARG A 137 2.99 17.31 31.46
C ARG A 137 2.48 15.89 31.25
N ALA A 138 2.27 15.47 30.00
CA ALA A 138 1.86 14.11 29.67
C ALA A 138 2.91 13.08 30.09
N VAL A 139 4.17 13.25 29.66
CA VAL A 139 5.27 12.32 29.99
C VAL A 139 5.55 12.25 31.49
N GLU A 140 5.57 13.38 32.20
CA GLU A 140 5.82 13.35 33.65
C GLU A 140 4.62 12.83 34.47
N ALA A 141 3.40 12.88 33.93
CA ALA A 141 2.22 12.25 34.53
C ALA A 141 2.24 10.72 34.35
N ASP A 142 2.56 10.25 33.14
CA ASP A 142 2.66 8.82 32.81
C ASP A 142 3.77 8.11 33.59
N ARG A 143 4.88 8.83 33.87
CA ARG A 143 6.13 8.28 34.44
C ARG A 143 6.61 7.03 33.69
N PRO A 144 6.82 7.12 32.36
CA PRO A 144 7.25 5.99 31.57
C PRO A 144 8.75 5.72 31.77
N ASP A 145 9.15 4.49 31.51
CA ASP A 145 10.56 4.12 31.46
C ASP A 145 11.21 4.57 30.13
N LEU A 146 10.39 4.73 29.07
CA LEU A 146 10.78 5.11 27.72
C LEU A 146 9.74 6.02 27.04
N VAL A 147 10.18 7.02 26.29
CA VAL A 147 9.31 7.76 25.36
C VAL A 147 9.62 7.34 23.92
N LEU A 148 8.59 7.05 23.13
CA LEU A 148 8.72 6.77 21.70
C LEU A 148 7.96 7.82 20.89
N CYS A 149 8.54 8.25 19.77
CA CYS A 149 7.95 9.15 18.79
C CYS A 149 7.82 8.44 17.43
N PRO A 150 6.76 7.63 17.20
CA PRO A 150 6.57 6.90 15.94
C PRO A 150 6.34 7.80 14.73
N PHE A 151 5.67 8.93 14.95
CA PHE A 151 5.31 9.89 13.91
C PHE A 151 5.13 11.27 14.55
N GLN A 152 6.19 12.07 14.51
CA GLN A 152 6.28 13.35 15.19
C GLN A 152 6.93 14.38 14.27
N THR A 153 6.20 15.44 13.90
CA THR A 153 6.71 16.56 13.08
C THR A 153 7.12 17.77 13.91
N ARG A 154 6.97 17.70 15.24
CA ARG A 154 7.27 18.79 16.19
C ARG A 154 8.46 18.44 17.06
N ARG A 155 9.24 19.46 17.42
CA ARG A 155 10.36 19.30 18.34
C ARG A 155 9.86 18.89 19.73
N VAL A 156 10.42 17.83 20.27
CA VAL A 156 10.22 17.42 21.67
C VAL A 156 10.91 18.48 22.57
N PRO A 157 10.33 18.85 23.74
CA PRO A 157 11.00 19.75 24.68
C PRO A 157 12.33 19.18 25.23
N ALA A 158 13.36 20.01 25.30
CA ALA A 158 14.70 19.61 25.76
C ALA A 158 14.73 18.98 27.15
N GLY A 159 13.86 19.44 28.07
CA GLY A 159 13.73 18.87 29.40
C GLY A 159 13.29 17.39 29.43
N LEU A 160 12.73 16.86 28.33
CA LEU A 160 12.35 15.45 28.24
C LEU A 160 13.51 14.55 27.80
N TYR A 161 14.27 14.94 26.78
CA TYR A 161 15.37 14.13 26.23
C TYR A 161 16.72 14.34 26.92
N ASN A 162 16.91 15.46 27.63
CA ASN A 162 18.07 15.67 28.51
C ASN A 162 17.99 14.88 29.83
N ASN A 163 16.98 14.02 30.01
CA ASN A 163 16.86 13.13 31.18
C ASN A 163 17.61 11.82 30.91
N PRO A 164 18.79 11.58 31.52
CA PRO A 164 19.61 10.41 31.23
C PRO A 164 19.00 9.09 31.71
N ALA A 165 17.97 9.13 32.56
CA ALA A 165 17.30 7.92 33.07
C ALA A 165 16.16 7.42 32.16
N ARG A 166 15.76 8.19 31.14
CA ARG A 166 14.58 7.91 30.30
C ARG A 166 14.88 8.25 28.83
N PRO A 167 15.16 7.27 27.97
CA PRO A 167 15.41 7.54 26.57
C PRO A 167 14.18 8.13 25.89
N VAL A 168 14.42 8.92 24.84
CA VAL A 168 13.38 9.50 24.00
C VAL A 168 13.73 9.14 22.57
N LEU A 169 13.05 8.13 22.02
CA LEU A 169 13.38 7.54 20.72
C LEU A 169 12.52 8.16 19.62
N ILE A 170 13.14 8.59 18.53
CA ILE A 170 12.47 9.09 17.31
C ILE A 170 12.59 8.02 16.22
N VAL A 171 11.47 7.69 15.60
CA VAL A 171 11.44 6.81 14.42
C VAL A 171 11.60 7.67 13.17
N HIS A 172 12.82 7.75 12.63
CA HIS A 172 13.09 8.48 11.40
C HIS A 172 12.97 7.55 10.17
N PRO A 173 12.10 7.84 9.19
CA PRO A 173 11.92 7.01 8.00
C PRO A 173 13.04 7.20 6.96
N GLY A 174 14.30 7.18 7.41
CA GLY A 174 15.52 7.38 6.64
C GLY A 174 16.64 6.41 7.01
N ILE A 175 17.60 6.26 6.10
CA ILE A 175 18.87 5.54 6.34
C ILE A 175 19.79 6.32 7.30
N PRO A 176 20.83 5.71 7.89
CA PRO A 176 21.78 6.41 8.75
C PRO A 176 22.36 7.67 8.09
N GLY A 177 22.27 8.80 8.80
CA GLY A 177 22.73 10.12 8.35
C GLY A 177 21.74 10.92 7.50
N ASP A 178 20.64 10.31 7.03
CA ASP A 178 19.55 11.06 6.39
C ASP A 178 18.81 11.86 7.45
N ARG A 179 18.61 13.17 7.21
CA ARG A 179 17.96 14.07 8.18
C ARG A 179 16.91 14.94 7.50
N GLY A 180 15.84 15.25 8.22
CA GLY A 180 14.88 16.27 7.87
C GLY A 180 13.50 15.77 7.40
N PRO A 181 12.51 16.66 7.35
CA PRO A 181 11.07 16.33 7.39
C PRO A 181 10.48 15.88 6.04
N SER A 182 11.30 15.43 5.10
CA SER A 182 10.88 15.04 3.74
C SER A 182 11.71 13.89 3.17
N SER A 183 12.28 13.06 4.06
CA SER A 183 13.12 11.89 3.77
C SER A 183 12.59 11.01 2.61
N ILE A 184 11.43 10.35 2.81
CA ILE A 184 10.82 9.48 1.78
C ILE A 184 10.45 10.24 0.49
N ASP A 185 10.02 11.50 0.58
CA ASP A 185 9.72 12.32 -0.60
C ASP A 185 10.96 12.49 -1.48
N TRP A 186 12.12 12.79 -0.88
CA TRP A 186 13.39 12.93 -1.60
C TRP A 186 13.91 11.59 -2.10
N ALA A 187 13.83 10.51 -1.31
CA ALA A 187 14.22 9.16 -1.73
C ALA A 187 13.46 8.73 -3.00
N LEU A 188 12.13 8.91 -3.02
CA LEU A 188 11.30 8.56 -4.18
C LEU A 188 11.51 9.50 -5.38
N LYS A 189 11.69 10.82 -5.17
CA LYS A 189 12.02 11.74 -6.28
C LYS A 189 13.40 11.45 -6.86
N GLY A 190 14.38 11.10 -6.02
CA GLY A 190 15.74 10.74 -6.43
C GLY A 190 15.87 9.37 -7.08
N GLY A 191 14.80 8.55 -7.07
CA GLY A 191 14.83 7.21 -7.64
C GLY A 191 15.66 6.20 -6.83
N ALA A 192 15.70 6.37 -5.50
CA ALA A 192 16.39 5.45 -4.60
C ALA A 192 15.89 4.01 -4.80
N THR A 193 16.83 3.05 -4.89
CA THR A 193 16.57 1.61 -5.05
C THR A 193 16.67 0.84 -3.73
N GLU A 194 17.25 1.45 -2.70
CA GLU A 194 17.32 1.00 -1.32
C GLU A 194 16.99 2.20 -0.42
N TRP A 195 16.30 1.95 0.69
CA TRP A 195 16.06 2.94 1.74
C TRP A 195 16.03 2.26 3.11
N GLY A 196 15.60 2.95 4.16
CA GLY A 196 15.56 2.36 5.50
C GLY A 196 14.77 3.17 6.52
N VAL A 197 14.83 2.69 7.76
CA VAL A 197 14.37 3.37 8.97
C VAL A 197 15.49 3.36 9.98
N THR A 198 15.65 4.46 10.70
CA THR A 198 16.63 4.60 11.78
C THR A 198 15.92 5.08 13.03
N VAL A 199 16.12 4.38 14.15
CA VAL A 199 15.62 4.79 15.47
C VAL A 199 16.74 5.56 16.17
N LEU A 200 16.48 6.84 16.42
CA LEU A 200 17.44 7.82 16.91
C LEU A 200 17.09 8.23 18.34
N GLN A 201 18.09 8.58 19.13
CA GLN A 201 17.89 9.36 20.35
C GLN A 201 17.46 10.79 19.96
N ALA A 202 16.49 11.36 20.67
CA ALA A 202 16.09 12.75 20.48
C ALA A 202 17.20 13.69 20.99
N ASP A 203 17.48 14.73 20.20
CA ASP A 203 18.59 15.66 20.40
C ASP A 203 18.19 17.09 19.97
N ASP A 204 19.06 18.07 20.21
CA ASP A 204 18.86 19.46 19.82
C ASP A 204 18.89 19.68 18.30
N GLU A 205 19.74 18.95 17.57
CA GLU A 205 19.73 18.94 16.10
C GLU A 205 18.70 17.92 15.56
N MET A 206 17.90 18.35 14.59
CA MET A 206 16.86 17.51 13.99
C MET A 206 17.46 16.27 13.33
N ASP A 207 17.01 15.10 13.76
CA ASP A 207 17.40 13.76 13.29
C ASP A 207 18.93 13.48 13.40
N ALA A 208 19.63 14.17 14.31
CA ALA A 208 21.10 14.08 14.43
C ALA A 208 21.62 13.23 15.60
N GLY A 209 20.75 12.84 16.54
CA GLY A 209 21.14 12.11 17.73
C GLY A 209 21.56 10.66 17.48
N ASP A 210 22.13 10.04 18.51
CA ASP A 210 22.75 8.71 18.43
C ASP A 210 21.78 7.61 17.95
N ILE A 211 22.30 6.68 17.16
CA ILE A 211 21.55 5.61 16.50
C ILE A 211 21.39 4.42 17.45
N TRP A 212 20.14 4.08 17.79
CA TRP A 212 19.81 2.88 18.58
C TRP A 212 19.64 1.62 17.73
N ALA A 213 19.05 1.76 16.54
CA ALA A 213 18.83 0.67 15.60
C ALA A 213 18.59 1.21 14.19
N THR A 214 18.97 0.46 13.15
CA THR A 214 18.65 0.80 11.77
C THR A 214 18.32 -0.44 10.94
N CYS A 215 17.40 -0.31 9.99
CA CYS A 215 16.92 -1.40 9.15
C CYS A 215 16.75 -0.91 7.71
N LYS A 216 17.39 -1.58 6.75
CA LYS A 216 17.37 -1.27 5.31
C LYS A 216 16.38 -2.16 4.56
N PHE A 217 15.70 -1.61 3.57
CA PHE A 217 14.79 -2.35 2.69
C PHE A 217 14.93 -1.92 1.21
N PRO A 218 14.66 -2.83 0.26
CA PRO A 218 14.71 -2.50 -1.15
C PRO A 218 13.47 -1.71 -1.61
N VAL A 219 13.66 -0.74 -2.50
CA VAL A 219 12.60 0.07 -3.13
C VAL A 219 12.33 -0.45 -4.54
N ASN A 220 12.01 -1.75 -4.63
CA ASN A 220 11.92 -2.48 -5.91
C ASN A 220 10.61 -2.26 -6.69
N ARG A 221 9.57 -1.75 -6.03
CA ARG A 221 8.21 -1.61 -6.60
C ARG A 221 7.86 -0.15 -6.86
N LYS A 222 7.02 0.10 -7.88
CA LYS A 222 6.52 1.43 -8.26
C LYS A 222 5.47 1.98 -7.28
N ALA A 223 5.83 2.09 -6.00
CA ALA A 223 4.96 2.54 -4.91
C ALA A 223 4.73 4.06 -4.88
N ALA A 224 3.60 4.48 -4.32
CA ALA A 224 3.40 5.81 -3.75
C ALA A 224 4.06 5.90 -2.36
N LYS A 225 4.41 7.11 -1.89
CA LYS A 225 4.98 7.32 -0.55
C LYS A 225 4.11 6.70 0.55
N SER A 226 2.79 6.91 0.50
CA SER A 226 1.82 6.33 1.44
C SER A 226 1.88 4.80 1.49
N SER A 227 2.13 4.17 0.34
CA SER A 227 2.24 2.73 0.16
C SER A 227 3.57 2.16 0.63
N LEU A 228 4.68 2.91 0.46
CA LEU A 228 5.99 2.57 1.03
C LEU A 228 5.97 2.74 2.57
N TYR A 229 5.28 3.79 3.04
CA TYR A 229 5.14 4.11 4.45
C TYR A 229 4.37 3.03 5.22
N SER A 230 3.21 2.59 4.69
CA SER A 230 2.36 1.57 5.33
C SER A 230 2.88 0.13 5.23
N LYS A 231 3.98 -0.09 4.51
CA LYS A 231 4.55 -1.42 4.25
C LYS A 231 6.00 -1.49 4.76
N GLU A 232 6.97 -1.22 3.91
CA GLU A 232 8.39 -1.43 4.20
C GLU A 232 8.88 -0.54 5.34
N VAL A 233 8.52 0.75 5.35
CA VAL A 233 8.86 1.66 6.46
C VAL A 233 8.22 1.19 7.76
N THR A 234 6.94 0.79 7.75
CA THR A 234 6.26 0.32 8.96
C THR A 234 6.89 -0.97 9.50
N GLN A 235 7.25 -1.91 8.63
CA GLN A 235 7.94 -3.14 9.00
C GLN A 235 9.34 -2.85 9.57
N ALA A 236 10.15 -2.04 8.87
CA ALA A 236 11.49 -1.66 9.31
C ALA A 236 11.49 -0.88 10.63
N ALA A 237 10.47 -0.04 10.87
CA ALA A 237 10.25 0.66 12.12
C ALA A 237 9.94 -0.29 13.28
N VAL A 238 9.07 -1.30 13.10
CA VAL A 238 8.79 -2.31 14.13
C VAL A 238 10.08 -3.06 14.51
N LEU A 239 10.84 -3.52 13.52
CA LEU A 239 12.10 -4.23 13.74
C LEU A 239 13.13 -3.37 14.50
N SER A 240 13.31 -2.13 14.07
CA SER A 240 14.27 -1.20 14.68
C SER A 240 13.86 -0.79 16.10
N VAL A 241 12.57 -0.56 16.36
CA VAL A 241 12.09 -0.21 17.71
C VAL A 241 12.25 -1.40 18.67
N LEU A 242 11.91 -2.62 18.24
CA LEU A 242 12.12 -3.82 19.07
C LEU A 242 13.61 -4.03 19.39
N LYS A 243 14.50 -3.84 18.39
CA LYS A 243 15.96 -3.88 18.60
C LYS A 243 16.46 -2.80 19.56
N ALA A 244 15.95 -1.57 19.44
CA ALA A 244 16.34 -0.46 20.31
C ALA A 244 15.97 -0.73 21.78
N ILE A 245 14.77 -1.29 22.02
CA ILE A 245 14.32 -1.69 23.36
C ILE A 245 15.17 -2.86 23.88
N ASP A 246 15.43 -3.90 23.06
CA ASP A 246 16.32 -5.01 23.43
C ASP A 246 17.73 -4.51 23.82
N ALA A 247 18.30 -3.56 23.06
CA ALA A 247 19.62 -2.98 23.31
C ALA A 247 19.65 -2.19 24.62
N TRP A 248 18.64 -1.36 24.86
CA TRP A 248 18.48 -0.58 26.09
C TRP A 248 18.29 -1.49 27.33
N ASP A 249 17.48 -2.54 27.22
CA ASP A 249 17.31 -3.56 28.27
C ASP A 249 18.62 -4.27 28.63
N GLN A 250 19.52 -4.42 27.65
CA GLN A 250 20.85 -5.02 27.81
C GLN A 250 21.93 -4.02 28.26
N GLY A 251 21.59 -2.73 28.41
CA GLY A 251 22.54 -1.67 28.74
C GLY A 251 23.53 -1.35 27.61
N VAL A 252 23.22 -1.73 26.37
CA VAL A 252 24.01 -1.39 25.19
C VAL A 252 23.71 0.06 24.79
N PRO A 253 24.71 0.96 24.76
CA PRO A 253 24.50 2.35 24.39
C PRO A 253 24.21 2.49 22.88
N PRO A 254 23.54 3.57 22.46
CA PRO A 254 23.40 3.89 21.04
C PRO A 254 24.76 4.27 20.43
N THR A 255 24.84 4.19 19.11
CA THR A 255 26.06 4.51 18.35
C THR A 255 26.01 5.96 17.88
N PRO A 256 27.01 6.80 18.20
CA PRO A 256 27.04 8.20 17.74
C PRO A 256 26.96 8.32 16.23
N LEU A 257 26.26 9.35 15.75
CA LEU A 257 26.16 9.65 14.32
C LEU A 257 27.49 10.22 13.79
N ASP A 258 28.23 9.41 13.03
CA ASP A 258 29.48 9.80 12.39
C ASP A 258 29.37 9.80 10.85
N TYR A 259 29.43 10.98 10.24
CA TYR A 259 29.46 11.15 8.78
C TYR A 259 30.78 10.70 8.12
N GLY A 260 31.83 10.40 8.90
CA GLY A 260 33.03 9.73 8.43
C GLY A 260 32.87 8.21 8.27
N HIS A 261 31.81 7.62 8.83
CA HIS A 261 31.58 6.18 8.81
C HIS A 261 31.06 5.71 7.44
N PRO A 262 31.64 4.67 6.80
CA PRO A 262 31.36 4.30 5.40
C PRO A 262 29.93 3.83 5.12
N GLU A 263 29.16 3.50 6.16
CA GLU A 263 27.76 3.07 6.05
C GLU A 263 26.74 4.18 6.37
N VAL A 264 27.22 5.37 6.78
CA VAL A 264 26.38 6.57 6.99
C VAL A 264 26.27 7.32 5.66
N CYS A 265 25.32 6.88 4.85
CA CYS A 265 25.18 7.31 3.44
C CYS A 265 24.12 8.41 3.21
N GLY A 266 23.32 8.76 4.22
CA GLY A 266 22.34 9.84 4.10
C GLY A 266 22.92 11.23 4.36
N ASP A 267 22.12 12.26 4.14
CA ASP A 267 22.49 13.66 4.34
C ASP A 267 21.30 14.53 4.80
N LEU A 268 21.56 15.77 5.23
CA LEU A 268 20.51 16.70 5.63
C LEU A 268 19.72 17.21 4.42
N LYS A 269 18.45 16.80 4.32
CA LYS A 269 17.52 17.28 3.30
C LYS A 269 16.64 18.41 3.83
N ARG A 270 16.57 19.51 3.07
CA ARG A 270 15.57 20.57 3.30
C ARG A 270 14.16 20.03 3.10
N LYS A 271 13.17 20.66 3.73
CA LYS A 271 11.75 20.39 3.48
C LYS A 271 11.39 20.56 1.99
N LEU A 272 10.55 19.67 1.48
CA LEU A 272 10.00 19.75 0.13
C LEU A 272 9.07 20.98 0.00
N THR A 273 9.29 21.81 -1.02
CA THR A 273 8.54 23.06 -1.25
C THR A 273 7.35 22.86 -2.20
N ALA A 274 6.63 23.93 -2.54
CA ALA A 274 5.65 23.86 -3.64
C ALA A 274 6.32 23.68 -5.01
N ALA A 275 7.47 24.32 -5.26
CA ALA A 275 8.19 24.23 -6.52
C ALA A 275 8.70 22.81 -6.79
N ASP A 276 9.25 22.13 -5.77
CA ASP A 276 9.72 20.73 -5.91
C ASP A 276 8.58 19.73 -6.19
N ARG A 277 7.33 20.13 -5.97
CA ARG A 277 6.14 19.31 -6.16
C ARG A 277 5.45 19.54 -7.50
N GLN A 278 5.84 20.56 -8.27
CA GLN A 278 5.30 20.72 -9.61
C GLN A 278 5.72 19.55 -10.51
N VAL A 279 4.74 19.05 -11.26
CA VAL A 279 4.93 18.08 -12.34
C VAL A 279 5.31 18.83 -13.61
N ASP A 280 6.35 18.34 -14.27
CA ASP A 280 6.71 18.72 -15.62
C ASP A 280 6.14 17.66 -16.58
N TRP A 281 5.02 18.00 -17.23
CA TRP A 281 4.34 17.08 -18.16
C TRP A 281 5.17 16.75 -19.40
N ALA A 282 6.17 17.56 -19.76
CA ALA A 282 7.01 17.31 -20.93
C ALA A 282 7.93 16.08 -20.76
N GLN A 283 8.04 15.55 -19.53
CA GLN A 283 8.76 14.31 -19.22
C GLN A 283 7.95 13.07 -19.59
N ALA A 284 8.61 11.91 -19.64
CA ALA A 284 7.95 10.63 -19.82
C ALA A 284 6.97 10.33 -18.65
N ALA A 285 5.90 9.60 -18.95
CA ALA A 285 4.83 9.30 -17.98
C ALA A 285 5.32 8.58 -16.71
N GLU A 286 6.42 7.82 -16.77
CA GLU A 286 7.01 7.18 -15.59
C GLU A 286 7.65 8.19 -14.62
N ASP A 287 8.33 9.22 -15.12
CA ASP A 287 8.95 10.27 -14.30
C ASP A 287 7.89 11.19 -13.71
N VAL A 288 6.88 11.56 -14.51
CA VAL A 288 5.65 12.22 -14.04
C VAL A 288 4.98 11.40 -12.94
N ALA A 289 4.76 10.11 -13.17
CA ALA A 289 4.15 9.22 -12.19
C ALA A 289 5.03 9.07 -10.94
N ARG A 290 6.36 9.12 -11.04
CA ARG A 290 7.29 9.09 -9.89
C ARG A 290 7.15 10.37 -9.06
N ALA A 291 7.10 11.54 -9.70
CA ALA A 291 6.88 12.82 -9.04
C ALA A 291 5.55 12.87 -8.29
N VAL A 292 4.46 12.38 -8.88
CA VAL A 292 3.16 12.26 -8.20
C VAL A 292 3.22 11.26 -7.04
N ARG A 293 3.77 10.07 -7.26
CA ARG A 293 3.90 9.01 -6.24
C ARG A 293 4.72 9.44 -5.03
N ALA A 294 5.80 10.19 -5.22
CA ALA A 294 6.63 10.70 -4.12
C ALA A 294 5.85 11.63 -3.15
N CYS A 295 4.83 12.32 -3.66
CA CYS A 295 4.02 13.27 -2.89
C CYS A 295 2.68 12.68 -2.40
N ASP A 296 2.34 11.44 -2.78
CA ASP A 296 1.08 10.77 -2.48
C ASP A 296 1.19 9.94 -1.18
N SER A 297 0.41 10.16 -0.13
CA SER A 297 -0.93 10.78 -0.10
C SER A 297 -0.99 12.21 0.44
N GLN A 298 0.12 12.72 0.97
CA GLN A 298 0.29 14.10 1.41
C GLN A 298 1.73 14.54 1.16
N PRO A 299 2.00 15.80 0.75
CA PRO A 299 1.03 16.88 0.53
C PRO A 299 0.41 16.90 -0.89
N GLY A 300 0.70 15.89 -1.73
CA GLY A 300 0.30 15.81 -3.13
C GLY A 300 1.21 16.59 -4.08
N ALA A 301 1.33 16.13 -5.32
CA ALA A 301 2.05 16.86 -6.37
C ALA A 301 1.16 17.97 -6.94
N LEU A 302 1.75 19.01 -7.54
CA LEU A 302 1.03 20.08 -8.22
C LEU A 302 1.17 19.88 -9.74
N GLY A 303 0.19 20.34 -10.51
CA GLY A 303 0.32 20.40 -11.97
C GLY A 303 -0.86 21.11 -12.63
N GLY A 304 -0.57 21.88 -13.68
CA GLY A 304 -1.57 22.43 -14.58
C GLY A 304 -2.14 21.34 -15.47
N LEU A 305 -3.45 21.12 -15.43
CA LEU A 305 -4.16 20.25 -16.38
C LEU A 305 -4.89 21.13 -17.40
N ARG A 306 -4.74 20.80 -18.68
CA ARG A 306 -5.50 21.42 -19.77
C ARG A 306 -6.77 20.60 -20.00
N VAL A 307 -7.93 21.23 -19.76
CA VAL A 307 -9.25 20.61 -19.81
C VAL A 307 -10.17 21.35 -20.78
N ALA A 308 -10.99 20.61 -21.53
CA ALA A 308 -11.88 21.16 -22.54
C ALA A 308 -13.21 21.63 -21.92
N VAL A 309 -13.26 22.90 -21.51
CA VAL A 309 -14.47 23.54 -20.95
C VAL A 309 -15.27 24.16 -22.08
N GLN A 310 -16.48 23.65 -22.34
CA GLN A 310 -17.39 24.19 -23.39
C GLN A 310 -16.73 24.30 -24.79
N GLY A 311 -15.82 23.37 -25.11
CA GLY A 311 -15.07 23.36 -26.37
C GLY A 311 -13.81 24.24 -26.40
N GLN A 312 -13.48 24.92 -25.30
CA GLN A 312 -12.23 25.69 -25.15
C GLN A 312 -11.30 25.00 -24.15
N LEU A 313 -10.03 24.80 -24.54
CA LEU A 313 -9.01 24.29 -23.63
C LEU A 313 -8.63 25.38 -22.60
N GLN A 314 -8.82 25.07 -21.33
CA GLN A 314 -8.44 25.91 -20.20
C GLN A 314 -7.42 25.16 -19.34
N GLU A 315 -6.31 25.82 -19.01
CA GLU A 315 -5.36 25.29 -18.02
C GLU A 315 -5.81 25.65 -16.61
N ARG A 316 -5.77 24.67 -15.70
CA ARG A 316 -6.10 24.84 -14.27
C ARG A 316 -5.14 24.04 -13.42
N GLU A 317 -4.61 24.64 -12.35
CA GLU A 317 -3.73 23.93 -11.40
C GLU A 317 -4.55 23.05 -10.45
N PHE A 318 -4.11 21.81 -10.27
CA PHE A 318 -4.68 20.86 -9.31
C PHE A 318 -3.59 20.23 -8.44
N VAL A 319 -4.02 19.62 -7.32
CA VAL A 319 -3.16 18.70 -6.56
C VAL A 319 -3.45 17.27 -7.00
N LEU A 320 -2.42 16.54 -7.42
CA LEU A 320 -2.49 15.25 -8.12
C LEU A 320 -2.19 14.08 -7.18
N PHE A 321 -2.94 12.98 -7.33
CA PHE A 321 -2.80 11.75 -6.54
C PHE A 321 -3.15 10.49 -7.35
N GLY A 322 -2.61 9.35 -6.92
CA GLY A 322 -2.91 8.01 -7.43
C GLY A 322 -2.56 7.87 -8.91
N ALA A 323 -1.29 8.09 -9.24
CA ALA A 323 -0.76 8.00 -10.59
C ALA A 323 -0.52 6.56 -11.05
N CYS A 324 -0.95 6.22 -12.27
CA CYS A 324 -0.73 4.94 -12.92
C CYS A 324 -0.34 5.16 -14.39
N VAL A 325 0.84 4.66 -14.82
CA VAL A 325 1.30 4.83 -16.20
C VAL A 325 0.44 4.01 -17.15
N GLU A 326 0.08 4.59 -18.31
CA GLU A 326 -0.55 3.85 -19.39
C GLU A 326 0.50 3.02 -20.15
N GLY A 327 0.28 1.71 -20.21
CA GLY A 327 1.17 0.72 -20.81
C GLY A 327 0.71 0.19 -22.17
N ASP A 328 -0.37 0.72 -22.74
CA ASP A 328 -0.78 0.57 -24.14
C ASP A 328 -0.51 1.85 -24.95
N PRO A 329 0.63 1.92 -25.68
CA PRO A 329 0.97 3.08 -26.51
C PRO A 329 0.04 3.26 -27.73
N ASP A 330 -0.63 2.21 -28.20
CA ASP A 330 -1.58 2.32 -29.32
C ASP A 330 -2.90 2.93 -28.86
N MET A 331 -3.35 2.62 -27.64
CA MET A 331 -4.47 3.34 -27.02
C MET A 331 -4.15 4.83 -26.87
N VAL A 332 -2.95 5.19 -26.38
CA VAL A 332 -2.54 6.61 -26.26
C VAL A 332 -2.53 7.30 -27.64
N ARG A 333 -1.93 6.67 -28.65
CA ARG A 333 -1.92 7.20 -30.03
C ARG A 333 -3.32 7.32 -30.64
N GLY A 334 -4.23 6.39 -30.33
CA GLY A 334 -5.63 6.43 -30.75
C GLY A 334 -6.36 7.63 -30.15
N LEU A 335 -6.35 7.74 -28.82
CA LEU A 335 -6.99 8.84 -28.08
C LEU A 335 -6.48 10.22 -28.49
N LYS A 336 -5.19 10.34 -28.81
CA LYS A 336 -4.60 11.57 -29.38
C LYS A 336 -5.20 11.93 -30.74
N LYS A 337 -5.37 10.95 -31.64
CA LYS A 337 -5.93 11.15 -32.99
C LYS A 337 -7.43 11.42 -33.01
N GLU A 338 -8.15 11.00 -31.97
CA GLU A 338 -9.59 11.27 -31.81
C GLU A 338 -9.88 12.70 -31.33
N GLN A 339 -8.88 13.45 -30.83
CA GLN A 339 -9.06 14.85 -30.46
C GLN A 339 -9.19 15.74 -31.71
N ALA A 340 -10.04 16.77 -31.62
CA ALA A 340 -10.20 17.80 -32.65
C ALA A 340 -9.07 18.86 -32.67
N TYR A 341 -8.02 18.65 -31.88
CA TYR A 341 -6.90 19.58 -31.65
C TYR A 341 -5.59 18.79 -31.49
N ASP A 342 -4.45 19.46 -31.72
CA ASP A 342 -3.13 18.87 -31.51
C ASP A 342 -2.87 18.67 -30.01
N VAL A 343 -2.61 17.43 -29.60
CA VAL A 343 -2.47 17.05 -28.20
C VAL A 343 -1.05 17.26 -27.71
N ILE A 344 -0.90 18.14 -26.73
CA ILE A 344 0.38 18.42 -26.08
C ILE A 344 0.41 17.86 -24.64
N PRO A 345 1.58 17.75 -24.01
CA PRO A 345 1.66 17.30 -22.62
C PRO A 345 0.86 18.20 -21.66
N GLY A 346 0.19 17.57 -20.69
CA GLY A 346 -0.74 18.23 -19.77
C GLY A 346 -2.22 18.19 -20.21
N ASP A 347 -2.51 17.76 -21.45
CA ASP A 347 -3.88 17.57 -21.95
C ASP A 347 -4.56 16.36 -21.34
N VAL A 348 -5.81 16.55 -20.89
CA VAL A 348 -6.68 15.44 -20.46
C VAL A 348 -7.34 14.81 -21.68
N VAL A 349 -6.93 13.58 -22.02
CA VAL A 349 -7.30 12.87 -23.27
C VAL A 349 -8.24 11.68 -23.09
N GLY A 350 -8.54 11.29 -21.85
CA GLY A 350 -9.37 10.11 -21.57
C GLY A 350 -9.87 10.06 -20.13
N ARG A 351 -10.81 9.15 -19.85
CA ARG A 351 -11.34 8.91 -18.50
C ARG A 351 -11.68 7.43 -18.28
N ARG A 352 -11.61 6.97 -17.02
CA ARG A 352 -12.08 5.63 -16.63
C ARG A 352 -12.31 5.55 -15.12
N ASN A 353 -13.48 5.07 -14.70
CA ASN A 353 -13.81 4.72 -13.31
C ASN A 353 -13.48 5.79 -12.25
N GLY A 354 -13.60 7.08 -12.61
CA GLY A 354 -13.28 8.22 -11.74
C GLY A 354 -11.92 8.89 -12.00
N ALA A 355 -11.02 8.22 -12.72
CA ALA A 355 -9.71 8.73 -13.12
C ALA A 355 -9.75 9.45 -14.47
N VAL A 356 -8.73 10.28 -14.71
CA VAL A 356 -8.45 10.92 -16.00
C VAL A 356 -7.08 10.52 -16.54
N LEU A 357 -6.96 10.41 -17.86
CA LEU A 357 -5.70 10.13 -18.55
C LEU A 357 -5.10 11.43 -19.08
N VAL A 358 -3.86 11.73 -18.71
CA VAL A 358 -3.15 12.97 -19.05
C VAL A 358 -1.99 12.64 -19.99
N ALA A 359 -1.90 13.36 -21.10
CA ALA A 359 -0.80 13.24 -22.06
C ALA A 359 0.52 13.70 -21.43
N CYS A 360 1.61 12.99 -21.72
CA CYS A 360 2.96 13.29 -21.27
C CYS A 360 3.91 13.39 -22.49
N GLY A 361 5.19 13.64 -22.23
CA GLY A 361 6.25 13.52 -23.24
C GLY A 361 6.38 12.11 -23.82
N GLU A 362 7.21 11.97 -24.86
CA GLU A 362 7.58 10.68 -25.47
C GLU A 362 6.39 9.80 -25.95
N ASP A 363 5.29 10.43 -26.37
CA ASP A 363 4.02 9.75 -26.73
C ASP A 363 3.46 8.81 -25.65
N SER A 364 3.78 9.10 -24.39
CA SER A 364 3.28 8.40 -23.21
C SER A 364 2.13 9.16 -22.54
N ALA A 365 1.44 8.50 -21.61
CA ALA A 365 0.37 9.12 -20.82
C ALA A 365 0.27 8.50 -19.42
N VAL A 366 -0.28 9.25 -18.47
CA VAL A 366 -0.45 8.83 -17.07
C VAL A 366 -1.90 9.04 -16.62
N TRP A 367 -2.47 8.03 -15.99
CA TRP A 367 -3.73 8.14 -15.28
C TRP A 367 -3.53 8.82 -13.94
N ILE A 368 -4.34 9.84 -13.65
CA ILE A 368 -4.47 10.46 -12.34
C ILE A 368 -5.85 10.09 -11.80
N SER A 369 -5.88 9.27 -10.75
CA SER A 369 -7.15 8.79 -10.20
C SER A 369 -7.84 9.80 -9.30
N HIS A 370 -7.10 10.66 -8.60
CA HIS A 370 -7.63 11.57 -7.60
C HIS A 370 -7.03 12.96 -7.70
N LEU A 371 -7.85 13.98 -7.45
CA LEU A 371 -7.48 15.39 -7.46
C LEU A 371 -7.90 16.11 -6.17
N LYS A 372 -7.26 17.25 -5.88
CA LYS A 372 -7.85 18.36 -5.12
C LYS A 372 -7.87 19.61 -6.00
N ALA A 373 -8.92 20.43 -5.86
CA ALA A 373 -9.05 21.72 -6.56
C ALA A 373 -8.06 22.80 -6.07
N SER A 374 -7.44 22.62 -4.89
CA SER A 374 -6.35 23.49 -4.42
C SER A 374 -5.54 22.81 -3.29
N PRO A 375 -4.32 23.29 -2.97
CA PRO A 375 -3.55 22.79 -1.82
C PRO A 375 -4.09 23.21 -0.45
N LYS A 376 -5.22 23.93 -0.37
CA LYS A 376 -5.83 24.33 0.90
C LYS A 376 -6.38 23.11 1.65
N LYS A 377 -6.28 23.11 2.99
CA LYS A 377 -6.86 22.05 3.84
C LYS A 377 -8.36 21.84 3.59
N THR A 378 -9.08 22.90 3.26
CA THR A 378 -10.52 22.89 2.91
C THR A 378 -10.84 22.28 1.54
N SER A 379 -9.85 21.79 0.78
CA SER A 379 -10.08 21.12 -0.50
C SER A 379 -10.10 19.60 -0.33
N LEU A 380 -11.22 18.98 -0.72
CA LEU A 380 -11.43 17.54 -0.67
C LEU A 380 -10.58 16.81 -1.71
N LYS A 381 -9.97 15.69 -1.31
CA LYS A 381 -9.39 14.73 -2.25
C LYS A 381 -10.51 13.82 -2.74
N LEU A 382 -10.76 13.83 -4.05
CA LEU A 382 -11.88 13.13 -4.68
C LEU A 382 -11.41 12.44 -5.96
N PRO A 383 -12.19 11.49 -6.51
CA PRO A 383 -11.97 10.98 -7.86
C PRO A 383 -11.81 12.15 -8.84
N ALA A 384 -10.82 12.08 -9.74
CA ALA A 384 -10.44 13.20 -10.60
C ALA A 384 -11.62 13.77 -11.39
N THR A 385 -12.49 12.92 -11.94
CA THR A 385 -13.68 13.33 -12.70
C THR A 385 -14.74 14.05 -11.86
N SER A 386 -14.70 13.95 -10.52
CA SER A 386 -15.59 14.67 -9.61
C SER A 386 -15.07 16.07 -9.23
N VAL A 387 -13.82 16.37 -9.56
CA VAL A 387 -13.18 17.69 -9.36
C VAL A 387 -13.18 18.51 -10.63
N LEU A 388 -13.15 17.86 -11.80
CA LEU A 388 -13.29 18.53 -13.09
C LEU A 388 -14.75 18.97 -13.33
N PRO A 389 -14.99 20.08 -14.05
CA PRO A 389 -16.33 20.51 -14.44
C PRO A 389 -17.11 19.44 -15.23
N SER A 390 -18.41 19.33 -14.98
CA SER A 390 -19.27 18.25 -15.50
C SER A 390 -19.38 18.18 -17.04
N GLY A 391 -19.08 19.27 -17.75
CA GLY A 391 -19.05 19.31 -19.21
C GLY A 391 -17.81 18.67 -19.82
N ASP A 392 -16.68 18.75 -19.13
CA ASP A 392 -15.34 18.45 -19.66
C ASP A 392 -15.08 16.94 -19.72
N VAL A 393 -15.73 16.21 -18.81
CA VAL A 393 -15.55 14.77 -18.63
C VAL A 393 -16.38 13.99 -19.66
N THR A 394 -17.56 14.49 -20.04
CA THR A 394 -18.58 13.72 -20.76
C THR A 394 -18.23 13.26 -22.20
N PRO A 395 -17.39 13.94 -23.01
CA PRO A 395 -17.02 13.47 -24.35
C PRO A 395 -15.80 12.53 -24.39
N LEU A 396 -15.08 12.34 -23.27
CA LEU A 396 -13.82 11.57 -23.27
C LEU A 396 -14.07 10.06 -23.47
N PRO A 397 -13.32 9.38 -24.36
CA PRO A 397 -13.51 7.96 -24.64
C PRO A 397 -13.29 7.09 -23.40
N ILE A 398 -14.13 6.07 -23.27
CA ILE A 398 -14.04 5.05 -22.22
C ILE A 398 -13.73 3.73 -22.93
N THR A 399 -12.52 3.20 -22.75
CA THR A 399 -12.22 1.82 -23.17
C THR A 399 -13.09 0.87 -22.36
N PRO A 400 -13.93 0.01 -22.99
CA PRO A 400 -14.64 -1.02 -22.25
C PRO A 400 -13.63 -1.98 -21.63
N CYS A 401 -13.79 -2.26 -20.33
CA CYS A 401 -13.17 -3.44 -19.75
C CYS A 401 -13.81 -4.67 -20.42
N GLY A 402 -13.02 -5.45 -21.16
CA GLY A 402 -13.47 -6.71 -21.75
C GLY A 402 -14.02 -7.69 -20.70
N PRO A 403 -14.77 -8.72 -21.14
CA PRO A 403 -15.41 -9.66 -20.24
C PRO A 403 -14.41 -10.37 -19.33
N LEU A 404 -14.85 -10.63 -18.10
CA LEU A 404 -14.09 -11.35 -17.10
C LEU A 404 -13.89 -12.83 -17.51
N PRO A 405 -12.81 -13.51 -17.09
CA PRO A 405 -11.66 -13.00 -16.34
C PRO A 405 -10.44 -12.69 -17.22
N TYR A 406 -9.57 -11.78 -16.77
CA TYR A 406 -8.28 -11.51 -17.44
C TYR A 406 -7.24 -12.57 -17.08
N GLY A 407 -6.24 -12.75 -17.94
CA GLY A 407 -5.09 -13.64 -17.67
C GLY A 407 -3.99 -13.02 -16.80
N ALA A 408 -3.95 -11.69 -16.66
CA ALA A 408 -2.91 -10.97 -15.93
C ALA A 408 -3.41 -9.59 -15.46
N ARG A 409 -2.65 -8.92 -14.58
CA ARG A 409 -2.93 -7.53 -14.17
C ARG A 409 -2.93 -6.60 -15.41
N PRO A 410 -3.95 -5.74 -15.58
CA PRO A 410 -3.96 -4.74 -16.64
C PRO A 410 -2.74 -3.81 -16.58
N LYS A 411 -2.18 -3.47 -17.75
CA LYS A 411 -1.10 -2.46 -17.89
C LYS A 411 -1.64 -1.03 -18.00
N THR A 412 -2.83 -0.78 -17.47
CA THR A 412 -3.61 0.45 -17.60
C THR A 412 -4.36 0.68 -16.30
N PHE A 413 -4.87 1.89 -16.03
CA PHE A 413 -5.64 2.12 -14.80
C PHE A 413 -6.94 1.32 -14.79
N GLN A 414 -7.10 0.49 -13.77
CA GLN A 414 -8.31 -0.24 -13.48
C GLN A 414 -8.40 -0.45 -11.97
N ASP A 415 -9.50 0.00 -11.37
CA ASP A 415 -9.73 -0.06 -9.93
C ASP A 415 -10.25 -1.42 -9.47
N VAL A 416 -10.99 -2.15 -10.32
CA VAL A 416 -11.38 -3.55 -10.09
C VAL A 416 -11.04 -4.41 -11.31
N TRP A 417 -10.22 -5.44 -11.12
CA TRP A 417 -9.87 -6.42 -12.17
C TRP A 417 -9.86 -7.84 -11.61
N THR A 418 -9.83 -8.84 -12.49
CA THR A 418 -9.69 -10.25 -12.11
C THR A 418 -8.49 -10.90 -12.75
N THR A 419 -7.91 -11.91 -12.11
CA THR A 419 -6.97 -12.85 -12.74
C THR A 419 -7.43 -14.29 -12.52
N ARG A 420 -7.05 -15.23 -13.39
CA ARG A 420 -7.43 -16.65 -13.28
C ARG A 420 -6.20 -17.55 -13.26
N GLN A 421 -6.19 -18.51 -12.33
CA GLN A 421 -5.21 -19.60 -12.29
C GLN A 421 -5.89 -20.90 -11.81
N ASP A 422 -5.78 -22.00 -12.56
CA ASP A 422 -6.21 -23.35 -12.16
C ASP A 422 -7.66 -23.45 -11.63
N GLY A 423 -8.59 -22.67 -12.18
CA GLY A 423 -9.99 -22.61 -11.75
C GLY A 423 -10.29 -21.69 -10.56
N VAL A 424 -9.27 -21.03 -10.01
CA VAL A 424 -9.41 -19.91 -9.06
C VAL A 424 -9.58 -18.60 -9.85
N CYS A 425 -10.49 -17.74 -9.42
CA CYS A 425 -10.57 -16.35 -9.85
C CYS A 425 -10.15 -15.43 -8.70
N PHE A 426 -9.07 -14.66 -8.90
CA PHE A 426 -8.62 -13.63 -7.96
C PHE A 426 -9.28 -12.30 -8.34
N VAL A 427 -10.09 -11.75 -7.46
CA VAL A 427 -10.81 -10.47 -7.64
C VAL A 427 -10.07 -9.40 -6.87
N HIS A 428 -9.42 -8.49 -7.59
CA HIS A 428 -8.66 -7.39 -7.02
C HIS A 428 -9.49 -6.11 -7.09
N PHE A 429 -9.49 -5.32 -6.01
CA PHE A 429 -10.19 -4.03 -5.93
C PHE A 429 -9.31 -3.02 -5.19
N ASP A 430 -8.40 -2.39 -5.95
CA ASP A 430 -7.38 -1.45 -5.43
C ASP A 430 -7.95 -0.03 -5.33
N PHE A 431 -9.01 0.10 -4.52
CA PHE A 431 -9.63 1.39 -4.25
C PHE A 431 -8.69 2.29 -3.45
N TYR A 432 -8.57 3.54 -3.86
CA TYR A 432 -7.64 4.50 -3.25
C TYR A 432 -7.95 4.68 -1.76
N ASN A 433 -6.93 4.56 -0.90
CA ASN A 433 -7.05 4.50 0.57
C ASN A 433 -8.02 3.41 1.10
N GLY A 434 -8.39 2.40 0.30
CA GLY A 434 -9.38 1.38 0.66
C GLY A 434 -10.82 1.90 0.80
N ALA A 435 -11.08 3.16 0.44
CA ALA A 435 -12.38 3.78 0.58
C ALA A 435 -13.29 3.38 -0.60
N MET A 436 -14.46 2.80 -0.32
CA MET A 436 -15.35 2.23 -1.32
C MET A 436 -16.53 3.18 -1.57
N SER A 437 -16.56 3.87 -2.72
CA SER A 437 -17.71 4.72 -3.11
C SER A 437 -18.89 3.88 -3.60
N THR A 438 -20.09 4.48 -3.65
CA THR A 438 -21.29 3.81 -4.17
C THR A 438 -21.08 3.16 -5.54
N ASP A 439 -20.41 3.85 -6.47
CA ASP A 439 -20.15 3.32 -7.82
C ASP A 439 -19.02 2.29 -7.87
N GLN A 440 -18.03 2.39 -6.97
CA GLN A 440 -16.99 1.36 -6.80
C GLN A 440 -17.60 0.06 -6.28
N CYS A 441 -18.52 0.15 -5.31
CA CYS A 441 -19.26 -1.00 -4.78
C CYS A 441 -20.10 -1.66 -5.88
N LYS A 442 -20.90 -0.90 -6.64
CA LYS A 442 -21.68 -1.42 -7.77
C LYS A 442 -20.82 -2.09 -8.85
N ARG A 443 -19.64 -1.54 -9.17
CA ARG A 443 -18.68 -2.18 -10.09
C ARG A 443 -18.17 -3.51 -9.54
N LEU A 444 -17.77 -3.55 -8.28
CA LEU A 444 -17.31 -4.78 -7.63
C LEU A 444 -18.43 -5.83 -7.57
N GLU A 445 -19.64 -5.45 -7.15
CA GLU A 445 -20.82 -6.31 -7.13
C GLU A 445 -21.09 -6.92 -8.52
N HIS A 446 -21.13 -6.10 -9.57
CA HIS A 446 -21.30 -6.57 -10.95
C HIS A 446 -20.22 -7.58 -11.38
N ILE A 447 -18.97 -7.35 -10.98
CA ILE A 447 -17.85 -8.27 -11.24
C ILE A 447 -18.02 -9.58 -10.48
N LEU A 448 -18.44 -9.56 -9.21
CA LEU A 448 -18.74 -10.75 -8.42
C LEU A 448 -19.89 -11.56 -9.02
N TRP A 449 -20.94 -10.91 -9.53
CA TRP A 449 -22.02 -11.56 -10.28
C TRP A 449 -21.55 -12.24 -11.57
N GLY A 450 -20.60 -11.61 -12.28
CA GLY A 450 -19.96 -12.21 -13.46
C GLY A 450 -19.14 -13.46 -13.10
N VAL A 451 -18.34 -13.37 -12.03
CA VAL A 451 -17.52 -14.49 -11.54
C VAL A 451 -18.37 -15.65 -11.02
N GLU A 452 -19.48 -15.40 -10.32
CA GLU A 452 -20.36 -16.49 -9.85
C GLU A 452 -20.96 -17.31 -11.00
N ARG A 453 -21.28 -16.63 -12.11
CA ARG A 453 -21.84 -17.26 -13.32
C ARG A 453 -20.82 -17.99 -14.19
N ASP A 454 -19.52 -17.83 -13.92
CA ASP A 454 -18.46 -18.45 -14.71
C ASP A 454 -18.32 -19.96 -14.33
N PRO A 455 -18.57 -20.90 -15.26
CA PRO A 455 -18.48 -22.33 -14.99
C PRO A 455 -17.03 -22.84 -14.89
N GLY A 456 -16.05 -22.08 -15.40
CA GLY A 456 -14.62 -22.35 -15.23
C GLY A 456 -14.08 -21.90 -13.87
N CYS A 457 -14.93 -21.34 -12.99
CA CYS A 457 -14.56 -20.87 -11.66
C CYS A 457 -15.09 -21.81 -10.58
N SER A 458 -14.21 -22.45 -9.82
CA SER A 458 -14.56 -23.26 -8.64
C SER A 458 -14.30 -22.54 -7.31
N MET A 459 -13.47 -21.49 -7.32
CA MET A 459 -13.06 -20.76 -6.13
C MET A 459 -12.81 -19.28 -6.46
N VAL A 460 -13.17 -18.40 -5.53
CA VAL A 460 -13.00 -16.95 -5.67
C VAL A 460 -12.16 -16.44 -4.51
N VAL A 461 -11.11 -15.66 -4.81
CA VAL A 461 -10.27 -15.01 -3.80
C VAL A 461 -10.42 -13.49 -3.95
N LEU A 462 -11.03 -12.85 -2.95
CA LEU A 462 -11.13 -11.41 -2.81
C LEU A 462 -9.78 -10.89 -2.31
N MET A 463 -8.99 -10.27 -3.19
CA MET A 463 -7.63 -9.83 -2.92
C MET A 463 -7.56 -8.41 -2.33
N GLY A 464 -8.63 -7.62 -2.45
CA GLY A 464 -8.60 -6.20 -2.11
C GLY A 464 -7.57 -5.41 -2.92
N GLY A 465 -7.09 -4.31 -2.33
CA GLY A 465 -5.91 -3.58 -2.78
C GLY A 465 -4.64 -4.02 -2.04
N TYR A 466 -3.47 -3.60 -2.54
CA TYR A 466 -2.18 -3.97 -1.92
C TYR A 466 -1.99 -3.32 -0.53
N ASN A 467 -2.47 -2.09 -0.40
CA ASN A 467 -2.30 -1.29 0.82
C ASN A 467 -3.41 -1.54 1.84
N PHE A 468 -4.62 -1.78 1.36
CA PHE A 468 -5.82 -1.95 2.15
C PHE A 468 -6.69 -3.02 1.50
N PHE A 469 -7.25 -3.92 2.30
CA PHE A 469 -8.35 -4.76 1.81
C PHE A 469 -9.60 -3.89 1.58
N SER A 470 -10.04 -3.16 2.61
CA SER A 470 -11.06 -2.11 2.54
C SER A 470 -11.12 -1.32 3.86
N ASN A 471 -11.53 -0.06 3.80
CA ASN A 471 -11.84 0.78 4.96
C ASN A 471 -13.34 1.16 5.03
N GLY A 472 -14.20 0.50 4.23
CA GLY A 472 -15.64 0.76 4.17
C GLY A 472 -16.01 2.00 3.34
N ILE A 473 -17.08 2.71 3.75
CA ILE A 473 -17.70 3.82 3.02
C ILE A 473 -16.74 4.96 2.67
N HIS A 474 -16.95 5.60 1.51
CA HIS A 474 -16.07 6.65 1.01
C HIS A 474 -16.41 8.04 1.55
N LEU A 475 -16.00 8.31 2.78
CA LEU A 475 -16.32 9.54 3.53
C LEU A 475 -16.09 10.85 2.75
N ASN A 476 -15.05 10.95 1.90
CA ASN A 476 -14.83 12.15 1.08
C ASN A 476 -15.89 12.35 -0.02
N VAL A 477 -16.36 11.28 -0.66
CA VAL A 477 -17.43 11.35 -1.69
C VAL A 477 -18.75 11.69 -1.03
N ILE A 478 -19.03 11.08 0.13
CA ILE A 478 -20.16 11.43 0.99
C ILE A 478 -20.14 12.91 1.37
N GLU A 479 -19.00 13.46 1.83
CA GLU A 479 -18.86 14.86 2.23
C GLU A 479 -18.95 15.84 1.04
N ASN A 480 -18.66 15.38 -0.19
CA ASN A 480 -18.81 16.17 -1.42
C ASN A 480 -20.22 16.11 -2.04
N SER A 481 -21.06 15.16 -1.61
CA SER A 481 -22.41 14.98 -2.15
C SER A 481 -23.37 16.11 -1.73
N GLU A 482 -24.41 16.36 -2.52
CA GLU A 482 -25.45 17.36 -2.20
C GLU A 482 -26.15 17.08 -0.87
N CYS A 483 -26.33 15.80 -0.54
CA CYS A 483 -26.88 15.34 0.73
C CYS A 483 -26.07 14.15 1.26
N ALA A 484 -25.15 14.44 2.19
CA ALA A 484 -24.30 13.42 2.79
C ALA A 484 -25.07 12.28 3.48
N ALA A 485 -26.28 12.52 4.00
CA ALA A 485 -27.11 11.45 4.57
C ALA A 485 -27.61 10.48 3.48
N THR A 486 -28.05 11.01 2.34
CA THR A 486 -28.49 10.23 1.17
C THR A 486 -27.34 9.44 0.56
N GLU A 487 -26.17 10.05 0.37
CA GLU A 487 -25.00 9.33 -0.17
C GLU A 487 -24.46 8.30 0.83
N SER A 488 -24.51 8.56 2.14
CA SER A 488 -24.15 7.55 3.15
C SER A 488 -25.07 6.33 3.07
N TRP A 489 -26.37 6.55 2.87
CA TRP A 489 -27.36 5.48 2.69
C TRP A 489 -27.14 4.70 1.40
N ALA A 490 -26.90 5.38 0.28
CA ALA A 490 -26.57 4.74 -0.99
C ALA A 490 -25.28 3.91 -0.90
N ASN A 491 -24.24 4.47 -0.26
CA ASN A 491 -22.94 3.84 -0.16
C ASN A 491 -22.97 2.60 0.74
N ILE A 492 -23.61 2.65 1.92
CA ILE A 492 -23.68 1.47 2.81
C ILE A 492 -24.54 0.37 2.19
N THR A 493 -25.64 0.74 1.52
CA THR A 493 -26.52 -0.23 0.83
C THR A 493 -25.75 -0.95 -0.27
N ALA A 494 -24.90 -0.23 -1.02
CA ALA A 494 -24.06 -0.82 -2.06
C ALA A 494 -22.93 -1.71 -1.50
N ILE A 495 -22.39 -1.42 -0.30
CA ILE A 495 -21.47 -2.34 0.39
C ILE A 495 -22.22 -3.60 0.83
N ASP A 496 -23.41 -3.48 1.44
CA ASP A 496 -24.25 -4.63 1.78
C ASP A 496 -24.55 -5.49 0.53
N ASP A 497 -24.76 -4.90 -0.65
CA ASP A 497 -25.01 -5.67 -1.88
C ASP A 497 -23.74 -6.42 -2.36
N VAL A 498 -22.54 -5.87 -2.17
CA VAL A 498 -21.27 -6.61 -2.34
C VAL A 498 -21.18 -7.77 -1.35
N VAL A 499 -21.48 -7.55 -0.06
CA VAL A 499 -21.45 -8.61 0.97
C VAL A 499 -22.48 -9.72 0.66
N LYS A 500 -23.69 -9.33 0.22
CA LYS A 500 -24.75 -10.23 -0.23
C LYS A 500 -24.33 -11.03 -1.46
N ALA A 501 -23.59 -10.44 -2.40
CA ALA A 501 -23.03 -11.17 -3.54
C ALA A 501 -22.03 -12.25 -3.09
N ILE A 502 -21.19 -11.98 -2.08
CA ILE A 502 -20.28 -12.97 -1.49
C ILE A 502 -21.06 -14.13 -0.85
N PHE A 503 -22.03 -13.84 0.02
CA PHE A 503 -22.87 -14.90 0.62
C PHE A 503 -23.64 -15.73 -0.42
N ARG A 504 -24.03 -15.12 -1.55
CA ARG A 504 -24.76 -15.79 -2.64
C ARG A 504 -23.92 -16.77 -3.44
N MET A 505 -22.59 -16.75 -3.33
CA MET A 505 -21.71 -17.74 -3.97
C MET A 505 -21.80 -19.10 -3.27
N ARG A 506 -22.92 -19.83 -3.45
CA ARG A 506 -23.11 -21.19 -2.90
C ARG A 506 -22.53 -22.29 -3.80
N SER A 507 -22.14 -21.95 -5.03
CA SER A 507 -21.50 -22.89 -5.98
C SER A 507 -19.97 -22.88 -5.91
N LYS A 508 -19.37 -21.91 -5.20
CA LYS A 508 -17.91 -21.68 -5.15
C LYS A 508 -17.44 -21.48 -3.71
N VAL A 509 -16.17 -21.83 -3.46
CA VAL A 509 -15.52 -21.46 -2.19
C VAL A 509 -15.02 -20.03 -2.31
N THR A 510 -15.31 -19.20 -1.31
CA THR A 510 -14.89 -17.79 -1.25
C THR A 510 -13.80 -17.59 -0.19
N VAL A 511 -12.77 -16.83 -0.54
CA VAL A 511 -11.66 -16.49 0.34
C VAL A 511 -11.49 -14.98 0.35
N ALA A 512 -11.31 -14.34 1.51
CA ALA A 512 -10.81 -12.98 1.63
C ALA A 512 -9.32 -13.03 1.97
N ALA A 513 -8.48 -12.47 1.11
CA ALA A 513 -7.02 -12.42 1.28
C ALA A 513 -6.60 -10.98 1.59
N LEU A 514 -6.38 -10.70 2.87
CA LEU A 514 -6.05 -9.37 3.38
C LEU A 514 -4.55 -9.11 3.16
N GLN A 515 -4.24 -8.59 1.97
CA GLN A 515 -2.90 -8.10 1.64
C GLN A 515 -2.51 -6.85 2.43
N GLY A 516 -3.43 -6.16 3.09
CA GLY A 516 -3.20 -4.91 3.80
C GLY A 516 -4.33 -4.57 4.77
N ASN A 517 -4.17 -3.44 5.48
CA ASN A 517 -5.04 -3.08 6.60
C ASN A 517 -6.52 -3.00 6.21
N ALA A 518 -7.39 -3.26 7.18
CA ALA A 518 -8.82 -3.16 7.01
C ALA A 518 -9.48 -2.41 8.17
N GLY A 519 -10.50 -1.62 7.88
CA GLY A 519 -11.18 -0.78 8.86
C GLY A 519 -12.70 -0.78 8.70
N ALA A 520 -13.40 -0.72 9.82
CA ALA A 520 -14.86 -0.68 9.91
C ALA A 520 -15.51 -1.75 9.01
N GLY A 521 -16.35 -1.34 8.06
CA GLY A 521 -17.04 -2.22 7.11
C GLY A 521 -16.12 -3.10 6.28
N GLY A 522 -14.89 -2.64 6.01
CA GLY A 522 -13.92 -3.44 5.27
C GLY A 522 -13.44 -4.68 6.02
N VAL A 523 -13.42 -4.66 7.36
CA VAL A 523 -13.17 -5.87 8.15
C VAL A 523 -14.37 -6.81 8.04
N MET A 524 -15.59 -6.31 8.26
CA MET A 524 -16.79 -7.15 8.30
C MET A 524 -17.14 -7.76 6.94
N MET A 525 -16.89 -7.03 5.84
CA MET A 525 -17.01 -7.55 4.47
C MET A 525 -16.11 -8.76 4.22
N ALA A 526 -14.91 -8.80 4.81
CA ALA A 526 -14.04 -9.97 4.70
C ALA A 526 -14.66 -11.21 5.36
N LEU A 527 -15.34 -11.04 6.50
CA LEU A 527 -15.91 -12.13 7.30
C LEU A 527 -17.06 -12.89 6.62
N ALA A 528 -17.61 -12.34 5.53
CA ALA A 528 -18.61 -13.00 4.70
C ALA A 528 -18.03 -14.05 3.74
N ALA A 529 -16.70 -14.09 3.56
CA ALA A 529 -16.03 -15.19 2.87
C ALA A 529 -16.00 -16.46 3.74
N ASP A 530 -15.96 -17.63 3.10
CA ASP A 530 -15.82 -18.93 3.81
C ASP A 530 -14.49 -19.03 4.56
N GLN A 531 -13.47 -18.32 4.06
CA GLN A 531 -12.11 -18.29 4.59
C GLN A 531 -11.57 -16.86 4.57
N VAL A 532 -10.89 -16.46 5.64
CA VAL A 532 -10.22 -15.16 5.76
C VAL A 532 -8.76 -15.39 6.09
N TRP A 533 -7.86 -14.99 5.19
CA TRP A 533 -6.42 -15.14 5.33
C TRP A 533 -5.75 -13.77 5.34
N SER A 534 -4.68 -13.63 6.11
CA SER A 534 -3.91 -12.39 6.23
C SER A 534 -2.42 -12.68 6.32
N HIS A 535 -1.57 -11.65 6.21
CA HIS A 535 -0.20 -11.72 6.72
C HIS A 535 -0.14 -11.16 8.15
N ALA A 536 0.88 -11.52 8.94
CA ALA A 536 0.94 -11.19 10.37
C ALA A 536 0.91 -9.68 10.65
N GLY A 537 1.50 -8.88 9.77
CA GLY A 537 1.64 -7.44 9.92
C GLY A 537 0.41 -6.57 9.59
N VAL A 538 -0.73 -7.18 9.23
CA VAL A 538 -1.98 -6.45 8.98
C VAL A 538 -2.60 -5.97 10.29
N VAL A 539 -3.04 -4.71 10.29
CA VAL A 539 -3.84 -4.11 11.37
C VAL A 539 -5.30 -4.01 10.95
N LEU A 540 -6.19 -4.49 11.81
CA LEU A 540 -7.64 -4.45 11.66
C LEU A 540 -8.23 -3.43 12.64
N ASN A 541 -9.20 -2.62 12.20
CA ASN A 541 -10.00 -1.76 13.08
C ASN A 541 -11.47 -2.21 13.01
N PRO A 542 -11.89 -3.27 13.74
CA PRO A 542 -13.20 -3.94 13.60
C PRO A 542 -14.37 -3.16 14.24
N HIS A 543 -14.36 -1.82 14.16
CA HIS A 543 -15.28 -0.96 14.90
C HIS A 543 -15.75 0.25 14.08
N TYR A 544 -16.96 0.73 14.38
CA TYR A 544 -17.59 1.86 13.67
C TYR A 544 -17.71 3.13 14.53
N ARG A 545 -17.56 2.97 15.86
CA ARG A 545 -17.88 4.02 16.85
C ARG A 545 -17.00 5.27 16.74
N LYS A 546 -15.80 5.21 16.11
CA LYS A 546 -14.98 6.41 15.86
C LYS A 546 -15.75 7.43 15.01
N MET A 547 -16.60 6.97 14.08
CA MET A 547 -17.47 7.81 13.25
C MET A 547 -18.93 7.91 13.77
N ALA A 548 -19.24 7.48 15.00
CA ALA A 548 -20.62 7.38 15.52
C ALA A 548 -21.57 6.54 14.66
N LEU A 549 -21.03 5.57 13.91
CA LEU A 549 -21.79 4.62 13.11
C LEU A 549 -22.00 3.30 13.87
N PHE A 550 -23.00 2.54 13.45
CA PHE A 550 -23.28 1.19 13.97
C PHE A 550 -22.59 0.06 13.17
N GLY A 551 -22.44 0.25 11.86
CA GLY A 551 -22.06 -0.79 10.90
C GLY A 551 -23.29 -1.43 10.24
N SER A 552 -23.16 -1.79 8.96
CA SER A 552 -24.14 -2.56 8.19
C SER A 552 -23.40 -3.26 7.06
N GLU A 553 -22.99 -4.48 7.35
CA GLU A 553 -22.21 -5.35 6.47
C GLU A 553 -22.50 -6.82 6.83
N TYR A 554 -23.74 -7.10 7.25
CA TYR A 554 -24.19 -8.36 7.86
C TYR A 554 -23.34 -8.79 9.08
N TRP A 555 -22.72 -7.83 9.77
CA TRP A 555 -21.72 -8.12 10.80
C TRP A 555 -22.35 -8.74 12.04
N THR A 556 -23.61 -8.42 12.34
CA THR A 556 -24.36 -9.03 13.47
C THR A 556 -24.71 -10.50 13.21
N TYR A 557 -24.54 -10.97 11.96
CA TYR A 557 -24.58 -12.38 11.59
C TYR A 557 -23.16 -12.99 11.56
N SER A 558 -22.22 -12.39 10.83
CA SER A 558 -20.93 -13.01 10.51
C SER A 558 -19.92 -13.00 11.66
N LEU A 559 -19.80 -11.89 12.38
CA LEU A 559 -18.81 -11.75 13.46
C LEU A 559 -19.14 -12.64 14.68
N PRO A 560 -20.37 -12.63 15.25
CA PRO A 560 -20.71 -13.51 16.36
C PRO A 560 -20.57 -15.01 16.05
N ARG A 561 -20.73 -15.42 14.78
CA ARG A 561 -20.52 -16.82 14.35
C ARG A 561 -19.05 -17.22 14.33
N ARG A 562 -18.13 -16.26 14.14
CA ARG A 562 -16.68 -16.49 14.11
C ARG A 562 -16.04 -16.40 15.51
N VAL A 563 -16.42 -15.39 16.31
CA VAL A 563 -15.76 -15.09 17.60
C VAL A 563 -16.65 -15.30 18.84
N GLY A 564 -17.94 -15.59 18.66
CA GLY A 564 -18.94 -15.59 19.74
C GLY A 564 -19.46 -14.18 20.07
N SER A 565 -20.71 -14.08 20.52
CA SER A 565 -21.36 -12.78 20.79
C SER A 565 -20.61 -11.85 21.75
N PRO A 566 -20.05 -12.32 22.90
CA PRO A 566 -19.35 -11.43 23.83
C PRO A 566 -18.11 -10.77 23.20
N ALA A 567 -17.29 -11.53 22.46
CA ALA A 567 -16.12 -10.99 21.78
C ALA A 567 -16.51 -10.09 20.60
N ALA A 568 -17.62 -10.38 19.91
CA ALA A 568 -18.16 -9.50 18.86
C ALA A 568 -18.58 -8.13 19.42
N GLU A 569 -19.20 -8.09 20.60
CA GLU A 569 -19.54 -6.85 21.30
C GLU A 569 -18.30 -6.10 21.82
N GLU A 570 -17.30 -6.82 22.35
CA GLU A 570 -16.02 -6.24 22.78
C GLU A 570 -15.30 -5.56 21.60
N LEU A 571 -15.09 -6.28 20.50
CA LEU A 571 -14.36 -5.80 19.32
C LEU A 571 -15.04 -4.58 18.67
N THR A 572 -16.38 -4.58 18.57
CA THR A 572 -17.12 -3.50 17.90
C THR A 572 -17.31 -2.25 18.75
N ASN A 573 -17.26 -2.37 20.09
CA ASN A 573 -17.41 -1.23 21.01
C ASN A 573 -16.08 -0.71 21.59
N GLY A 574 -15.04 -1.55 21.71
CA GLY A 574 -13.80 -1.23 22.43
C GLY A 574 -12.87 -0.20 21.79
N LEU A 575 -13.12 0.18 20.53
CA LEU A 575 -12.37 1.20 19.77
C LEU A 575 -10.86 0.95 19.57
N GLN A 576 -10.39 -0.26 19.89
CA GLN A 576 -9.01 -0.68 19.71
C GLN A 576 -8.77 -1.26 18.31
N PRO A 577 -7.58 -1.01 17.72
CA PRO A 577 -7.10 -1.80 16.59
C PRO A 577 -6.68 -3.21 17.07
N LEU A 578 -6.47 -4.12 16.13
CA LEU A 578 -6.22 -5.55 16.37
C LEU A 578 -5.17 -6.06 15.37
N LEU A 579 -4.19 -6.85 15.80
CA LEU A 579 -3.26 -7.53 14.88
C LEU A 579 -3.92 -8.74 14.22
N ALA A 580 -3.49 -9.10 13.02
CA ALA A 580 -3.96 -10.32 12.35
C ALA A 580 -3.69 -11.61 13.16
N THR A 581 -2.58 -11.67 13.91
CA THR A 581 -2.29 -12.79 14.82
C THR A 581 -3.33 -12.90 15.93
N GLU A 582 -3.63 -11.80 16.63
CA GLU A 582 -4.67 -11.77 17.66
C GLU A 582 -6.08 -12.02 17.09
N ALA A 583 -6.34 -11.53 15.88
CA ALA A 583 -7.58 -11.80 15.15
C ALA A 583 -7.78 -13.29 14.85
N ARG A 584 -6.71 -14.01 14.51
CA ARG A 584 -6.73 -15.47 14.32
C ARG A 584 -6.98 -16.18 15.65
N ASP A 585 -6.29 -15.75 16.70
CA ASP A 585 -6.38 -16.40 18.02
C ASP A 585 -7.77 -16.20 18.67
N LYS A 586 -8.48 -15.12 18.33
CA LYS A 586 -9.90 -14.90 18.66
C LYS A 586 -10.89 -15.63 17.72
N GLY A 587 -10.43 -16.31 16.66
CA GLY A 587 -11.26 -17.00 15.67
C GLY A 587 -11.87 -16.09 14.57
N MET A 588 -11.50 -14.81 14.52
CA MET A 588 -12.06 -13.86 13.54
C MET A 588 -11.53 -14.10 12.12
N ILE A 589 -10.26 -14.49 11.99
CA ILE A 589 -9.66 -14.89 10.71
C ILE A 589 -9.14 -16.32 10.78
N ASP A 590 -9.19 -17.03 9.66
CA ASP A 590 -8.91 -18.47 9.59
C ASP A 590 -7.41 -18.79 9.55
N ASP A 591 -6.56 -17.87 9.07
CA ASP A 591 -5.11 -18.09 9.05
C ASP A 591 -4.27 -16.81 8.89
N VAL A 592 -3.01 -16.91 9.34
CA VAL A 592 -1.96 -15.90 9.17
C VAL A 592 -0.79 -16.53 8.44
N ILE A 593 -0.61 -16.13 7.17
CA ILE A 593 0.34 -16.71 6.23
C ILE A 593 1.49 -15.72 6.02
N GLY A 594 2.66 -16.04 6.55
CA GLY A 594 3.83 -15.18 6.47
C GLY A 594 3.62 -13.83 7.17
N HIS A 595 4.52 -12.90 6.90
CA HIS A 595 4.72 -11.70 7.70
C HIS A 595 4.44 -10.41 6.92
N ASN A 596 4.64 -10.43 5.61
CA ASN A 596 4.39 -9.35 4.66
C ASN A 596 3.43 -9.79 3.53
N ALA A 597 3.06 -8.86 2.65
CA ALA A 597 2.09 -9.13 1.58
C ALA A 597 2.70 -9.99 0.46
N GLU A 598 4.01 -9.90 0.25
CA GLU A 598 4.77 -10.66 -0.73
C GLU A 598 4.75 -12.17 -0.41
N GLU A 599 5.02 -12.56 0.84
CA GLU A 599 4.95 -13.94 1.34
C GLU A 599 3.53 -14.51 1.25
N LEU A 600 2.53 -13.73 1.70
CA LEU A 600 1.11 -14.10 1.57
C LEU A 600 0.76 -14.37 0.10
N ASN A 601 1.10 -13.44 -0.80
CA ASN A 601 0.80 -13.56 -2.23
C ASN A 601 1.51 -14.76 -2.88
N ALA A 602 2.74 -15.08 -2.48
CA ALA A 602 3.46 -16.25 -2.95
C ALA A 602 2.82 -17.58 -2.47
N GLN A 603 2.20 -17.59 -1.29
CA GLN A 603 1.60 -18.79 -0.69
C GLN A 603 0.12 -19.00 -1.04
N ILE A 604 -0.61 -17.94 -1.44
CA ILE A 604 -2.04 -18.01 -1.81
C ILE A 604 -2.34 -19.12 -2.84
N PRO A 605 -1.63 -19.25 -3.99
CA PRO A 605 -1.94 -20.29 -4.98
C PRO A 605 -1.84 -21.71 -4.40
N LEU A 606 -0.74 -22.01 -3.70
CA LEU A 606 -0.52 -23.30 -3.05
C LEU A 606 -1.58 -23.60 -1.97
N LYS A 607 -2.07 -22.55 -1.28
CA LYS A 607 -3.12 -22.71 -0.28
C LYS A 607 -4.50 -22.91 -0.91
N CYS A 608 -4.79 -22.24 -2.02
CA CYS A 608 -5.98 -22.49 -2.83
C CYS A 608 -6.01 -23.93 -3.37
N GLU A 609 -4.88 -24.48 -3.82
CA GLU A 609 -4.77 -25.90 -4.21
C GLU A 609 -5.14 -26.85 -3.06
N ARG A 610 -4.58 -26.63 -1.86
CA ARG A 610 -4.93 -27.42 -0.67
C ARG A 610 -6.42 -27.28 -0.32
N LEU A 611 -6.97 -26.06 -0.38
CA LEU A 611 -8.38 -25.81 -0.09
C LEU A 611 -9.33 -26.45 -1.12
N LYS A 612 -8.94 -26.55 -2.40
CA LYS A 612 -9.72 -27.27 -3.44
C LYS A 612 -9.87 -28.76 -3.13
N ALA A 613 -8.89 -29.40 -2.48
CA ALA A 613 -9.01 -30.81 -2.10
C ALA A 613 -10.16 -31.04 -1.10
N ASN A 614 -10.38 -30.07 -0.20
CA ASN A 614 -11.39 -30.13 0.86
C ASN A 614 -12.67 -29.35 0.52
N SER A 615 -12.76 -28.70 -0.65
CA SER A 615 -13.86 -27.78 -0.98
C SER A 615 -15.24 -28.43 -1.03
N ARG A 616 -15.31 -29.76 -1.16
CA ARG A 616 -16.57 -30.51 -1.19
C ARG A 616 -17.38 -30.39 0.10
N GLU A 617 -16.71 -30.32 1.25
CA GLU A 617 -17.37 -30.20 2.55
C GLU A 617 -17.96 -28.80 2.74
N ILE A 618 -17.12 -27.77 2.54
CA ILE A 618 -17.53 -26.35 2.55
C ILE A 618 -18.72 -26.13 1.59
N LEU A 619 -18.65 -26.63 0.35
CA LEU A 619 -19.75 -26.48 -0.61
C LEU A 619 -21.02 -27.24 -0.18
N ARG A 620 -20.90 -28.41 0.45
CA ARG A 620 -22.03 -29.20 0.94
C ARG A 620 -22.74 -28.49 2.10
N GLU A 621 -21.99 -27.97 3.07
CA GLU A 621 -22.53 -27.15 4.16
C GLU A 621 -23.27 -25.95 3.59
N LYS A 622 -22.62 -25.20 2.69
CA LYS A 622 -23.20 -24.03 2.03
C LYS A 622 -24.49 -24.35 1.26
N GLN A 623 -24.57 -25.51 0.62
CA GLN A 623 -25.75 -25.94 -0.14
C GLN A 623 -26.85 -26.55 0.73
N SER A 624 -26.54 -26.94 1.98
CA SER A 624 -27.54 -27.45 2.94
C SER A 624 -28.28 -26.33 3.68
N GLU A 625 -27.61 -25.21 3.96
CA GLU A 625 -28.18 -24.04 4.66
C GLU A 625 -28.94 -23.08 3.71
N THR A 626 -29.92 -23.54 2.91
CA THR A 626 -30.52 -22.65 1.88
C THR A 626 -31.88 -22.07 2.21
N THR A 627 -32.76 -22.78 2.91
CA THR A 627 -34.18 -22.39 3.01
C THR A 627 -34.46 -21.28 4.01
N SER A 628 -33.81 -21.30 5.19
CA SER A 628 -33.97 -20.27 6.24
C SER A 628 -32.91 -19.17 6.19
N LEU A 629 -31.71 -19.48 5.68
CA LEU A 629 -30.54 -18.57 5.68
C LEU A 629 -30.85 -17.20 5.08
N TRP A 630 -31.57 -17.15 3.96
CA TRP A 630 -31.89 -15.88 3.31
C TRP A 630 -32.84 -15.01 4.12
N SER A 631 -33.80 -15.60 4.85
CA SER A 631 -34.64 -14.84 5.79
C SER A 631 -33.76 -14.22 6.88
N THR A 632 -32.94 -15.05 7.53
CA THR A 632 -32.03 -14.62 8.60
C THR A 632 -31.06 -13.52 8.13
N LEU A 633 -30.40 -13.69 6.99
CA LEU A 633 -29.49 -12.67 6.44
C LEU A 633 -30.21 -11.34 6.16
N GLU A 634 -31.41 -11.37 5.55
CA GLU A 634 -32.18 -10.14 5.31
C GLU A 634 -32.71 -9.54 6.63
N GLU A 635 -33.08 -10.33 7.63
CA GLU A 635 -33.45 -9.82 8.97
C GLU A 635 -32.29 -9.06 9.62
N HIS A 636 -31.07 -9.62 9.60
CA HIS A 636 -29.85 -8.94 10.06
C HIS A 636 -29.58 -7.65 9.26
N ARG A 637 -29.64 -7.70 7.93
CA ARG A 637 -29.46 -6.51 7.06
C ARG A 637 -30.46 -5.41 7.39
N HIS A 638 -31.76 -5.74 7.51
CA HIS A 638 -32.79 -4.77 7.84
C HIS A 638 -32.58 -4.16 9.24
N ALA A 639 -32.17 -4.96 10.23
CA ALA A 639 -31.89 -4.46 11.58
C ALA A 639 -30.65 -3.55 11.62
N GLU A 640 -29.58 -3.91 10.92
CA GLU A 640 -28.36 -3.10 10.77
C GLU A 640 -28.65 -1.77 10.05
N LEU A 641 -29.28 -1.82 8.87
CA LEU A 641 -29.67 -0.65 8.10
C LEU A 641 -30.66 0.26 8.85
N ALA A 642 -31.63 -0.28 9.59
CA ALA A 642 -32.56 0.53 10.39
C ALA A 642 -31.84 1.32 11.51
N ARG A 643 -30.70 0.83 12.00
CA ARG A 643 -29.84 1.56 12.95
C ARG A 643 -28.95 2.56 12.23
N MET A 644 -28.30 2.17 11.13
CA MET A 644 -27.46 3.05 10.32
C MET A 644 -28.23 4.25 9.75
N ARG A 645 -29.49 4.08 9.35
CA ARG A 645 -30.37 5.18 8.92
C ARG A 645 -30.51 6.26 9.99
N LYS A 646 -30.59 5.88 11.27
CA LYS A 646 -30.64 6.83 12.39
C LYS A 646 -29.31 7.57 12.52
N CYS A 647 -28.18 6.84 12.48
CA CYS A 647 -26.84 7.44 12.51
C CYS A 647 -26.60 8.45 11.38
N PHE A 648 -27.11 8.19 10.17
CA PHE A 648 -26.93 9.11 9.02
C PHE A 648 -27.74 10.41 9.11
N HIS A 649 -28.69 10.51 10.04
CA HIS A 649 -29.38 11.75 10.37
C HIS A 649 -28.88 12.37 11.69
N ASP A 650 -27.87 11.77 12.33
CA ASP A 650 -27.31 12.23 13.60
C ASP A 650 -26.21 13.29 13.38
N GLN A 651 -26.35 14.43 14.06
CA GLN A 651 -25.40 15.54 14.00
C GLN A 651 -23.97 15.13 14.43
N GLU A 652 -23.84 14.13 15.30
CA GLU A 652 -22.54 13.60 15.73
C GLU A 652 -21.80 12.92 14.57
N TYR A 653 -22.49 12.11 13.75
CA TYR A 653 -21.91 11.50 12.54
C TYR A 653 -21.43 12.58 11.57
N HIS A 654 -22.27 13.58 11.27
CA HIS A 654 -21.88 14.69 10.38
C HIS A 654 -20.65 15.46 10.92
N THR A 655 -20.59 15.69 12.23
CA THR A 655 -19.48 16.40 12.87
C THR A 655 -18.19 15.57 12.84
N ARG A 656 -18.26 14.27 13.15
CA ARG A 656 -17.10 13.35 13.12
C ARG A 656 -16.58 13.13 11.70
N ARG A 657 -17.47 12.92 10.72
CA ARG A 657 -17.11 12.81 9.30
C ARG A 657 -16.41 14.07 8.80
N ARG A 658 -16.98 15.25 9.06
CA ARG A 658 -16.38 16.52 8.63
C ARG A 658 -15.00 16.73 9.25
N LYS A 659 -14.81 16.41 10.54
CA LYS A 659 -13.49 16.43 11.18
C LYS A 659 -12.52 15.47 10.48
N PHE A 660 -12.91 14.22 10.25
CA PHE A 660 -12.06 13.21 9.60
C PHE A 660 -11.62 13.60 8.19
N VAL A 661 -12.51 14.20 7.39
CA VAL A 661 -12.27 14.47 5.97
C VAL A 661 -11.40 15.72 5.72
N TYR A 662 -11.41 16.69 6.64
CA TYR A 662 -10.65 17.96 6.51
C TYR A 662 -9.41 18.08 7.41
N HIS A 663 -9.10 17.05 8.21
CA HIS A 663 -7.94 16.99 9.09
C HIS A 663 -6.75 16.25 8.43
#